data_AF-A0A1X0FI45-F1
#
_entry.id   AF-A0A1X0FI45-F1
#
_cell.length_a   1.000
_cell.length_b   1.000
_cell.length_c   1.000
_cell.angle_alpha   90.00
_cell.angle_beta   90.00
_cell.angle_gamma   90.00
#
_symmetry.space_group_name_H-M   'P 1'
#
loop_
_entity.id
_entity.type
_entity.pdbx_description
1 polymer ?
#
loop_
_entity_poly.entity_id
_entity_poly.type
_entity_poly.pdbx_seq_one_letter_code
_entity_poly.pdbx_strand_id
1 'polypeptide(L)'
;MAAFDQAASRPSQPTQSTLELRLAATMTGGVSLAIWMAGVARELNLLGQASQWRRAGERSAHVALSPASEASLRLYLELLELLDTIVDVDVLSGTSAGGINAALLASSRVSGADLGGLRDLWLDLGALSDLIRNPRDGYTPSLLYGDERMFKSLAEEIPRLKSGPIPPTVFSKDARISTTLYITTTLLTGETGRFTDSFGTLVPDVDRRGIFTFTDTQLTKTDTASVLALALAARSSASFPVAFEPSFVPYTEATPATDKVPARPPMQPYANTTRPHWVADGGLLDNRPLGVVLRRIFDRRAGRQVRRVLLFVVPSAGPSPDLVEEAPADNIDTPLGLVEALLKNLQAITTQSIATDLRAIRSHQDRMEARTETKLRLAELAANLQNDGRLLTPSLLADYEAREATNHAHQLTDVLLRQLSTWPPAPSALDESVPEHWHDELKIGGDAEKVCRRRIAASVLRRWSAPDGPLPDSPGEFARYGQPAYDLAKGCAIAIVGAAYQLAQSPAEIDELTKLTYGIHDACPPPDPVDLVRLVRNVCTDTVIRQGSLGDAAHELTEAYLDQAQVQEESWHKLGRVLSDGYRTLARLAAGSANTAGAQRGSLLQRRNTAAGQLTTYLRYLGPQDDPSAMAGKLFDLATTQRAMLPAEDDIDQSVELVQVSADTRSLLAPDYETAQQKLTGMQLHHFGAFYKRSWRANDWMWGRLDGAGWLVHVLLDPRRVRWVAQARRHERRQSADGGRESGGQWFLRKLKELAHLDFPESGEHTADHLLRELAFVDDPQAEMPPSLPRTSMWLAQAWQQRVLDEELDALANTVIRPGNHERPDWSPQISQAWAKDVLAALSPIAKYGLLNDNPVAKETLAGDWGSPLMTHTVAKTAATGAGAVRSIRKLPAAARPLVVIVRALALAVYQFVSWARSTVRLTIGAALLLMLGVAVALEPTTSGVVGVILAVAAGYLIVRRAWWSSNALLWVLLPSFLVGAGLSVAIQQALIGGGADWPHSQWWIRLAIVGGIVAVMALIGVTKPKR
;
A
#
# COMPACT_ATOMS: atom_id res chain seq x y z
N MET A 1 24.21 -4.14 -31.50
CA MET A 1 25.23 -4.77 -30.64
C MET A 1 26.60 -4.24 -31.03
N ALA A 2 27.06 -3.20 -30.34
CA ALA A 2 28.46 -2.82 -30.28
C ALA A 2 28.90 -3.08 -28.83
N ALA A 3 30.07 -3.71 -28.66
CA ALA A 3 30.70 -3.88 -27.37
C ALA A 3 30.94 -2.49 -26.74
N PHE A 4 30.12 -2.12 -25.76
CA PHE A 4 30.39 -0.96 -24.91
C PHE A 4 31.37 -1.40 -23.83
N ASP A 5 32.58 -0.87 -23.96
CA ASP A 5 33.78 -1.19 -23.23
C ASP A 5 33.65 -1.25 -21.71
N GLN A 6 34.43 -2.15 -21.13
CA GLN A 6 34.63 -2.43 -19.71
C GLN A 6 35.38 -1.30 -18.95
N ALA A 7 35.13 -0.04 -19.30
CA ALA A 7 35.65 1.12 -18.57
C ALA A 7 34.49 1.91 -17.96
N ALA A 8 33.69 1.26 -17.11
CA ALA A 8 32.73 1.98 -16.28
C ALA A 8 33.54 2.87 -15.31
N SER A 9 33.61 4.17 -15.59
CA SER A 9 34.10 5.16 -14.63
C SER A 9 33.38 4.94 -13.29
N ARG A 10 34.16 4.78 -12.21
CA ARG A 10 33.59 4.65 -10.87
C ARG A 10 32.59 5.79 -10.62
N PRO A 11 31.39 5.50 -10.06
CA PRO A 11 30.42 6.54 -9.80
C PRO A 11 30.98 7.58 -8.83
N SER A 12 30.55 8.82 -9.01
CA SER A 12 30.80 9.94 -8.12
C SER A 12 30.28 9.62 -6.72
N GLN A 13 31.21 9.58 -5.76
CA GLN A 13 30.87 9.27 -4.38
C GLN A 13 30.11 10.42 -3.72
N PRO A 14 29.11 10.13 -2.85
CA PRO A 14 28.41 11.14 -2.08
C PRO A 14 29.36 11.94 -1.17
N THR A 15 29.23 13.25 -1.19
CA THR A 15 29.89 14.16 -0.24
C THR A 15 28.97 14.46 0.95
N GLN A 16 29.37 15.36 1.85
CA GLN A 16 28.49 15.85 2.92
C GLN A 16 27.38 16.77 2.37
N SER A 17 27.65 17.48 1.27
CA SER A 17 26.70 18.34 0.57
C SER A 17 25.68 17.62 -0.33
N THR A 18 25.83 16.31 -0.51
CA THR A 18 24.90 15.47 -1.28
C THR A 18 23.53 15.43 -0.59
N LEU A 19 22.45 15.67 -1.35
CA LEU A 19 21.09 15.62 -0.82
C LEU A 19 20.67 14.16 -0.57
N GLU A 20 20.08 13.89 0.59
CA GLU A 20 19.50 12.59 0.91
C GLU A 20 17.97 12.63 0.79
N LEU A 21 17.43 12.03 -0.26
CA LEU A 21 15.99 11.85 -0.44
C LEU A 21 15.55 10.57 0.27
N ARG A 22 14.69 10.69 1.28
CA ARG A 22 14.13 9.55 1.99
C ARG A 22 12.64 9.40 1.72
N LEU A 23 12.29 8.23 1.22
CA LEU A 23 10.96 7.86 0.80
C LEU A 23 10.28 7.04 1.89
N ALA A 24 9.12 7.50 2.35
CA ALA A 24 8.17 6.67 3.05
C ALA A 24 7.13 6.17 2.03
N ALA A 25 7.00 4.86 1.82
CA ALA A 25 6.10 4.30 0.83
C ALA A 25 4.89 3.62 1.48
N THR A 26 3.69 4.15 1.23
CA THR A 26 2.42 3.55 1.65
C THR A 26 1.72 2.97 0.44
N MET A 27 1.55 1.63 0.41
CA MET A 27 0.90 0.90 -0.68
C MET A 27 -0.51 0.47 -0.26
N THR A 28 -1.53 0.97 -0.95
CA THR A 28 -2.92 0.69 -0.58
C THR A 28 -3.40 -0.67 -1.07
N GLY A 29 -4.63 -1.03 -0.67
CA GLY A 29 -5.31 -2.21 -1.20
C GLY A 29 -5.87 -2.01 -2.60
N GLY A 30 -6.29 -3.11 -3.21
CA GLY A 30 -6.87 -3.11 -4.56
C GLY A 30 -6.93 -4.47 -5.25
N VAL A 31 -6.88 -5.57 -4.48
CA VAL A 31 -6.96 -6.95 -5.01
C VAL A 31 -5.96 -7.17 -6.17
N SER A 32 -6.41 -7.24 -7.42
CA SER A 32 -5.53 -7.52 -8.57
C SER A 32 -4.68 -6.32 -8.99
N LEU A 33 -5.01 -5.12 -8.52
CA LEU A 33 -4.20 -3.92 -8.72
C LEU A 33 -2.85 -3.98 -7.97
N ALA A 34 -2.66 -4.96 -7.08
CA ALA A 34 -1.35 -5.26 -6.52
C ALA A 34 -0.31 -5.61 -7.58
N ILE A 35 -0.72 -6.07 -8.76
CA ILE A 35 0.20 -6.36 -9.88
C ILE A 35 0.81 -5.08 -10.43
N TRP A 36 -0.01 -4.01 -10.57
CA TRP A 36 0.49 -2.68 -10.95
C TRP A 36 1.41 -2.12 -9.85
N MET A 37 1.02 -2.23 -8.57
CA MET A 37 1.88 -1.80 -7.45
C MET A 37 3.21 -2.55 -7.41
N ALA A 38 3.25 -3.80 -7.83
CA ALA A 38 4.47 -4.59 -7.91
C ALA A 38 5.43 -4.03 -8.99
N GLY A 39 4.90 -3.51 -10.10
CA GLY A 39 5.68 -2.77 -11.09
C GLY A 39 6.27 -1.48 -10.52
N VAL A 40 5.50 -0.74 -9.71
CA VAL A 40 6.01 0.44 -8.98
C VAL A 40 7.11 0.05 -7.99
N ALA A 41 6.90 -1.04 -7.23
CA ALA A 41 7.89 -1.56 -6.29
C ALA A 41 9.20 -1.98 -6.99
N ARG A 42 9.12 -2.51 -8.23
CA ARG A 42 10.28 -2.82 -9.06
C ARG A 42 11.11 -1.57 -9.39
N GLU A 43 10.47 -0.47 -9.78
CA GLU A 43 11.19 0.77 -10.09
C GLU A 43 11.79 1.43 -8.83
N LEU A 44 11.10 1.37 -7.69
CA LEU A 44 11.66 1.77 -6.40
C LEU A 44 12.90 0.94 -6.02
N ASN A 45 12.86 -0.37 -6.29
CA ASN A 45 14.00 -1.26 -6.08
C ASN A 45 15.19 -0.89 -6.99
N LEU A 46 14.97 -0.62 -8.28
CA LEU A 46 16.04 -0.19 -9.19
C LEU A 46 16.65 1.16 -8.79
N LEU A 47 15.83 2.14 -8.40
CA LEU A 47 16.30 3.44 -7.89
C LEU A 47 17.11 3.28 -6.60
N GLY A 48 16.63 2.44 -5.67
CA GLY A 48 17.34 2.12 -4.43
C GLY A 48 18.70 1.47 -4.70
N GLN A 49 18.76 0.51 -5.64
CA GLN A 49 20.01 -0.12 -6.06
C GLN A 49 20.97 0.88 -6.73
N ALA A 50 20.49 1.79 -7.57
CA ALA A 50 21.31 2.84 -8.18
C ALA A 50 21.93 3.78 -7.13
N SER A 51 21.14 4.16 -6.12
CA SER A 51 21.62 4.93 -4.96
C SER A 51 22.68 4.16 -4.15
N GLN A 52 22.46 2.87 -3.91
CA GLN A 52 23.45 2.00 -3.25
C GLN A 52 24.74 1.87 -4.07
N TRP A 53 24.65 1.77 -5.40
CA TRP A 53 25.83 1.75 -6.28
C TRP A 53 26.64 3.02 -6.12
N ARG A 54 25.97 4.18 -6.16
CA ARG A 54 26.62 5.48 -5.98
C ARG A 54 27.35 5.56 -4.63
N ARG A 55 26.72 5.07 -3.56
CA ARG A 55 27.30 5.05 -2.20
C ARG A 55 28.47 4.07 -2.05
N ALA A 56 28.38 2.90 -2.65
CA ALA A 56 29.41 1.86 -2.54
C ALA A 56 30.63 2.15 -3.42
N GLY A 57 30.47 2.86 -4.54
CA GLY A 57 31.54 3.12 -5.52
C GLY A 57 31.83 1.94 -6.45
N GLU A 58 31.40 0.74 -6.09
CA GLU A 58 31.62 -0.48 -6.84
C GLU A 58 30.38 -1.38 -6.76
N ARG A 59 30.26 -2.33 -7.69
CA ARG A 59 29.15 -3.28 -7.77
C ARG A 59 29.68 -4.70 -7.89
N SER A 60 28.87 -5.69 -7.50
CA SER A 60 29.22 -7.09 -7.69
C SER A 60 29.20 -7.47 -9.17
N ALA A 61 30.31 -7.99 -9.68
CA ALA A 61 30.42 -8.45 -11.07
C ALA A 61 29.63 -9.75 -11.34
N HIS A 62 29.17 -10.45 -10.30
CA HIS A 62 28.55 -11.77 -10.39
C HIS A 62 27.03 -11.76 -10.48
N VAL A 63 26.38 -10.60 -10.36
CA VAL A 63 24.91 -10.48 -10.40
C VAL A 63 24.48 -9.94 -11.75
N ALA A 64 23.80 -10.77 -12.55
CA ALA A 64 23.29 -10.39 -13.87
C ALA A 64 21.83 -9.92 -13.78
N LEU A 65 21.60 -8.64 -14.05
CA LEU A 65 20.27 -8.08 -14.33
C LEU A 65 19.90 -8.31 -15.80
N SER A 66 18.61 -8.17 -16.15
CA SER A 66 18.21 -8.10 -17.56
C SER A 66 18.88 -6.87 -18.21
N PRO A 67 19.23 -6.90 -19.52
CA PRO A 67 19.83 -5.75 -20.19
C PRO A 67 19.00 -4.46 -20.06
N ALA A 68 17.67 -4.58 -20.09
CA ALA A 68 16.75 -3.48 -19.88
C ALA A 68 16.79 -2.94 -18.45
N SER A 69 16.74 -3.81 -17.43
CA SER A 69 16.84 -3.41 -16.03
C SER A 69 18.20 -2.76 -15.71
N GLU A 70 19.28 -3.29 -16.27
CA GLU A 70 20.62 -2.71 -16.17
C GLU A 70 20.69 -1.30 -16.77
N ALA A 71 20.05 -1.09 -17.93
CA ALA A 71 19.99 0.23 -18.55
C ALA A 71 19.14 1.21 -17.71
N SER A 72 17.98 0.80 -17.19
CA SER A 72 17.18 1.63 -16.28
C SER A 72 17.95 2.00 -15.01
N LEU A 73 18.67 1.04 -14.42
CA LEU A 73 19.51 1.25 -13.24
C LEU A 73 20.62 2.28 -13.50
N ARG A 74 21.28 2.22 -14.67
CA ARG A 74 22.27 3.24 -15.07
C ARG A 74 21.67 4.62 -15.27
N LEU A 75 20.51 4.72 -15.92
CA LEU A 75 19.82 6.02 -16.06
C LEU A 75 19.49 6.62 -14.70
N TYR A 76 19.00 5.82 -13.74
CA TYR A 76 18.79 6.30 -12.37
C TYR A 76 20.10 6.75 -11.72
N LEU A 77 21.19 5.99 -11.87
CA LEU A 77 22.51 6.38 -11.35
C LEU A 77 22.95 7.72 -11.92
N GLU A 78 22.95 7.88 -13.24
CA GLU A 78 23.36 9.13 -13.91
C GLU A 78 22.51 10.33 -13.47
N LEU A 79 21.20 10.14 -13.27
CA LEU A 79 20.32 11.19 -12.77
C LEU A 79 20.65 11.57 -11.32
N LEU A 80 20.93 10.57 -10.48
CA LEU A 80 21.37 10.78 -9.10
C LEU A 80 22.71 11.51 -9.03
N GLU A 81 23.65 11.23 -9.93
CA GLU A 81 24.93 11.93 -10.03
C GLU A 81 24.79 13.36 -10.54
N LEU A 82 23.93 13.58 -11.54
CA LEU A 82 23.63 14.91 -12.06
C LEU A 82 23.01 15.78 -10.95
N LEU A 83 22.01 15.25 -10.25
CA LEU A 83 21.32 15.96 -9.17
C LEU A 83 22.14 16.01 -7.87
N ASP A 84 23.25 15.29 -7.79
CA ASP A 84 24.00 15.04 -6.57
C ASP A 84 23.05 14.63 -5.41
N THR A 85 22.25 13.59 -5.64
CA THR A 85 21.27 13.05 -4.68
C THR A 85 21.52 11.55 -4.40
N ILE A 86 21.27 11.11 -3.17
CA ILE A 86 21.11 9.69 -2.82
C ILE A 86 19.67 9.45 -2.37
N VAL A 87 19.15 8.25 -2.64
CA VAL A 87 17.76 7.86 -2.32
C VAL A 87 17.75 6.66 -1.38
N ASP A 88 16.83 6.65 -0.42
CA ASP A 88 16.54 5.48 0.41
C ASP A 88 15.03 5.36 0.68
N VAL A 89 14.56 4.13 0.95
CA VAL A 89 13.19 3.81 1.34
C VAL A 89 13.24 3.27 2.77
N ASP A 90 12.98 4.12 3.76
CA ASP A 90 13.24 3.81 5.18
C ASP A 90 11.98 3.49 5.99
N VAL A 91 10.80 3.86 5.49
CA VAL A 91 9.50 3.51 6.10
C VAL A 91 8.57 2.95 5.03
N LEU A 92 8.01 1.77 5.26
CA LEU A 92 7.04 1.14 4.37
C LEU A 92 5.76 0.84 5.13
N SER A 93 4.62 1.04 4.48
CA SER A 93 3.30 0.67 4.99
C SER A 93 2.50 -0.01 3.89
N GLY A 94 1.75 -1.04 4.24
CA GLY A 94 0.95 -1.80 3.28
C GLY A 94 -0.39 -2.25 3.85
N THR A 95 -1.43 -2.13 3.04
CA THR A 95 -2.79 -2.56 3.37
C THR A 95 -3.33 -3.49 2.29
N SER A 96 -4.03 -4.55 2.68
CA SER A 96 -4.57 -5.54 1.73
C SER A 96 -3.47 -6.13 0.86
N ALA A 97 -3.73 -6.29 -0.44
CA ALA A 97 -2.75 -6.76 -1.41
C ALA A 97 -1.52 -5.83 -1.57
N GLY A 98 -1.61 -4.55 -1.17
CA GLY A 98 -0.46 -3.66 -1.05
C GLY A 98 0.53 -4.09 0.05
N GLY A 99 0.04 -4.77 1.09
CA GLY A 99 0.86 -5.39 2.15
C GLY A 99 1.87 -6.41 1.62
N ILE A 100 1.53 -7.12 0.54
CA ILE A 100 2.43 -8.09 -0.11
C ILE A 100 3.61 -7.38 -0.77
N ASN A 101 3.35 -6.34 -1.56
CA ASN A 101 4.41 -5.58 -2.24
C ASN A 101 5.27 -4.79 -1.25
N ALA A 102 4.68 -4.23 -0.20
CA ALA A 102 5.41 -3.57 0.88
C ALA A 102 6.35 -4.55 1.61
N ALA A 103 5.88 -5.78 1.89
CA ALA A 103 6.71 -6.83 2.49
C ALA A 103 7.89 -7.23 1.60
N LEU A 104 7.64 -7.41 0.30
CA LEU A 104 8.68 -7.78 -0.67
C LEU A 104 9.71 -6.66 -0.86
N LEU A 105 9.26 -5.40 -0.94
CA LEU A 105 10.15 -4.24 -1.05
C LEU A 105 10.98 -4.03 0.23
N ALA A 106 10.37 -4.18 1.41
CA ALA A 106 11.10 -4.09 2.68
C ALA A 106 12.14 -5.22 2.82
N SER A 107 11.78 -6.46 2.49
CA SER A 107 12.70 -7.59 2.49
C SER A 107 13.85 -7.38 1.50
N SER A 108 13.55 -6.92 0.28
CA SER A 108 14.54 -6.56 -0.75
C SER A 108 15.48 -5.46 -0.27
N ARG A 109 14.96 -4.39 0.35
CA ARG A 109 15.78 -3.28 0.83
C ARG A 109 16.78 -3.72 1.89
N VAL A 110 16.39 -4.64 2.78
CA VAL A 110 17.24 -5.13 3.88
C VAL A 110 18.23 -6.21 3.44
N SER A 111 17.78 -7.16 2.61
CA SER A 111 18.62 -8.25 2.07
C SER A 111 19.51 -7.83 0.89
N GLY A 112 19.12 -6.76 0.19
CA GLY A 112 19.69 -6.39 -1.10
C GLY A 112 19.15 -7.17 -2.28
N ALA A 113 18.05 -7.91 -2.11
CA ALA A 113 17.51 -8.75 -3.18
C ALA A 113 16.94 -7.93 -4.35
N ASP A 114 17.06 -8.48 -5.55
CA ASP A 114 16.49 -7.94 -6.78
C ASP A 114 15.02 -8.37 -6.93
N LEU A 115 14.15 -7.42 -7.25
CA LEU A 115 12.71 -7.65 -7.44
C LEU A 115 12.32 -7.98 -8.88
N GLY A 116 13.26 -8.30 -9.78
CA GLY A 116 12.96 -8.66 -11.16
C GLY A 116 12.10 -9.92 -11.29
N GLY A 117 12.20 -10.84 -10.33
CA GLY A 117 11.37 -12.06 -10.26
C GLY A 117 9.91 -11.81 -9.88
N LEU A 118 9.54 -10.61 -9.42
CA LEU A 118 8.16 -10.30 -9.04
C LEU A 118 7.16 -10.41 -10.19
N ARG A 119 7.62 -10.13 -11.42
CA ARG A 119 6.79 -10.29 -12.62
C ARG A 119 6.27 -11.72 -12.70
N ASP A 120 7.17 -12.70 -12.73
CA ASP A 120 6.80 -14.10 -12.89
C ASP A 120 6.03 -14.62 -11.67
N LEU A 121 6.42 -14.18 -10.47
CA LEU A 121 5.67 -14.44 -9.24
C LEU A 121 4.20 -14.02 -9.37
N TRP A 122 3.91 -12.78 -9.77
CA TRP A 122 2.53 -12.29 -9.91
C TRP A 122 1.78 -12.90 -11.09
N LEU A 123 2.48 -13.20 -12.18
CA LEU A 123 1.91 -13.88 -13.34
C LEU A 123 1.40 -15.28 -12.98
N ASP A 124 2.09 -15.98 -12.08
CA ASP A 124 1.73 -17.30 -11.57
C ASP A 124 0.78 -17.25 -10.37
N LEU A 125 1.12 -16.50 -9.32
CA LEU A 125 0.34 -16.39 -8.07
C LEU A 125 -1.03 -15.75 -8.32
N GLY A 126 -1.11 -14.77 -9.21
CA GLY A 126 -2.34 -14.06 -9.57
C GLY A 126 -3.25 -14.81 -10.54
N ALA A 127 -2.95 -16.07 -10.92
CA ALA A 127 -3.79 -16.81 -11.84
C ALA A 127 -5.11 -17.24 -11.18
N LEU A 128 -6.24 -16.66 -11.61
CA LEU A 128 -7.56 -16.98 -11.04
C LEU A 128 -7.89 -18.48 -11.16
N SER A 129 -7.47 -19.13 -12.24
CA SER A 129 -7.64 -20.56 -12.47
C SER A 129 -7.00 -21.42 -11.39
N ASP A 130 -5.89 -20.98 -10.79
CA ASP A 130 -5.19 -21.71 -9.72
C ASP A 130 -5.62 -21.24 -8.33
N LEU A 131 -6.02 -19.97 -8.20
CA LEU A 131 -6.55 -19.39 -6.97
C LEU A 131 -7.95 -19.95 -6.64
N ILE A 132 -8.86 -20.11 -7.61
CA ILE A 132 -10.19 -20.66 -7.34
C ILE A 132 -10.06 -22.06 -6.76
N ARG A 133 -10.73 -22.30 -5.64
CA ARG A 133 -10.73 -23.60 -4.96
C ARG A 133 -11.19 -24.72 -5.88
N ASN A 134 -10.66 -25.92 -5.65
CA ASN A 134 -11.13 -27.08 -6.39
C ASN A 134 -12.56 -27.41 -5.92
N PRO A 135 -13.54 -27.49 -6.83
CA PRO A 135 -14.92 -27.83 -6.46
C PRO A 135 -15.07 -29.17 -5.70
N ARG A 136 -14.07 -30.05 -5.80
CA ARG A 136 -14.01 -31.35 -5.11
C ARG A 136 -13.59 -31.25 -3.64
N ASP A 137 -13.17 -30.08 -3.16
CA ASP A 137 -12.73 -29.91 -1.77
C ASP A 137 -13.87 -30.23 -0.78
N GLY A 138 -13.57 -30.95 0.30
CA GLY A 138 -14.56 -31.33 1.31
C GLY A 138 -15.15 -30.13 2.06
N TYR A 139 -14.36 -29.05 2.19
CA TYR A 139 -14.68 -27.81 2.89
C TYR A 139 -14.23 -26.61 2.06
N THR A 140 -15.09 -25.60 1.91
CA THR A 140 -14.86 -24.43 1.06
C THR A 140 -15.28 -23.17 1.81
N PRO A 141 -14.40 -22.62 2.67
CA PRO A 141 -14.70 -21.43 3.47
C PRO A 141 -14.73 -20.13 2.65
N SER A 142 -14.21 -20.15 1.43
CA SER A 142 -13.98 -19.02 0.53
C SER A 142 -13.99 -19.47 -0.93
N LEU A 143 -13.99 -18.54 -1.89
CA LEU A 143 -13.88 -18.87 -3.31
C LEU A 143 -12.44 -19.21 -3.74
N LEU A 144 -11.46 -18.53 -3.17
CA LEU A 144 -10.04 -18.61 -3.54
C LEU A 144 -9.20 -19.20 -2.40
N TYR A 145 -8.13 -19.92 -2.75
CA TYR A 145 -7.14 -20.42 -1.80
C TYR A 145 -6.25 -19.29 -1.29
N GLY A 146 -6.48 -18.85 -0.06
CA GLY A 146 -5.58 -17.94 0.61
C GLY A 146 -4.38 -18.66 1.22
N ASP A 147 -4.61 -19.51 2.21
CA ASP A 147 -3.55 -20.09 3.03
C ASP A 147 -2.83 -21.25 2.30
N GLU A 148 -3.57 -22.09 1.58
CA GLU A 148 -2.99 -23.24 0.86
C GLU A 148 -2.18 -22.86 -0.38
N ARG A 149 -2.37 -21.63 -0.90
CA ARG A 149 -1.70 -21.14 -2.11
C ARG A 149 -0.94 -19.86 -1.84
N MET A 150 -1.61 -18.75 -1.55
CA MET A 150 -0.95 -17.45 -1.39
C MET A 150 0.05 -17.44 -0.22
N PHE A 151 -0.32 -17.90 0.97
CA PHE A 151 0.62 -17.97 2.10
C PHE A 151 1.81 -18.89 1.79
N LYS A 152 1.51 -20.08 1.27
CA LYS A 152 2.53 -21.06 0.88
C LYS A 152 3.52 -20.49 -0.14
N SER A 153 3.01 -19.90 -1.22
CA SER A 153 3.85 -19.30 -2.27
C SER A 153 4.69 -18.16 -1.71
N LEU A 154 4.14 -17.27 -0.88
CA LEU A 154 4.92 -16.19 -0.27
C LEU A 154 6.03 -16.74 0.65
N ALA A 155 5.74 -17.76 1.46
CA ALA A 155 6.72 -18.40 2.33
C ALA A 155 7.86 -19.09 1.54
N GLU A 156 7.56 -19.63 0.36
CA GLU A 156 8.55 -20.29 -0.51
C GLU A 156 9.37 -19.30 -1.35
N GLU A 157 8.75 -18.21 -1.81
CA GLU A 157 9.35 -17.30 -2.80
C GLU A 157 10.14 -16.15 -2.17
N ILE A 158 9.76 -15.66 -0.97
CA ILE A 158 10.52 -14.61 -0.27
C ILE A 158 12.01 -15.02 -0.08
N PRO A 159 12.34 -16.24 0.39
CA PRO A 159 13.73 -16.68 0.50
C PRO A 159 14.45 -16.92 -0.83
N ARG A 160 13.70 -17.08 -1.93
CA ARG A 160 14.25 -17.36 -3.27
C ARG A 160 14.57 -16.10 -4.06
N LEU A 161 14.24 -14.91 -3.53
CA LEU A 161 14.59 -13.64 -4.17
C LEU A 161 16.11 -13.57 -4.39
N LYS A 162 16.50 -13.38 -5.65
CA LYS A 162 17.91 -13.35 -6.05
C LYS A 162 18.59 -12.14 -5.41
N SER A 163 19.86 -12.28 -5.03
CA SER A 163 20.66 -11.13 -4.60
C SER A 163 20.78 -10.10 -5.71
N GLY A 164 20.66 -8.82 -5.36
CA GLY A 164 20.90 -7.69 -6.25
C GLY A 164 22.39 -7.32 -6.35
N PRO A 165 22.73 -6.38 -7.25
CA PRO A 165 24.10 -6.01 -7.61
C PRO A 165 24.90 -5.37 -6.46
N ILE A 166 24.24 -4.72 -5.49
CA ILE A 166 24.87 -4.14 -4.31
C ILE A 166 24.10 -4.58 -3.06
N PRO A 167 24.56 -5.60 -2.32
CA PRO A 167 23.91 -5.97 -1.08
C PRO A 167 24.20 -4.93 0.02
N PRO A 168 23.23 -4.60 0.91
CA PRO A 168 23.42 -3.70 2.03
C PRO A 168 24.55 -4.11 2.98
N THR A 169 25.00 -5.36 2.94
CA THR A 169 26.12 -5.88 3.72
C THR A 169 27.43 -5.14 3.48
N VAL A 170 27.58 -4.50 2.32
CA VAL A 170 28.75 -3.66 1.96
C VAL A 170 28.90 -2.45 2.89
N PHE A 171 27.81 -1.95 3.47
CA PHE A 171 27.84 -0.81 4.39
C PHE A 171 28.03 -1.27 5.84
N SER A 172 28.77 -0.47 6.64
CA SER A 172 28.83 -0.64 8.10
C SER A 172 27.44 -0.50 8.71
N LYS A 173 27.21 -1.07 9.90
CA LYS A 173 25.91 -0.98 10.58
C LYS A 173 25.45 0.47 10.77
N ASP A 174 26.37 1.37 11.11
CA ASP A 174 26.07 2.79 11.33
C ASP A 174 25.77 3.56 10.04
N ALA A 175 26.29 3.07 8.90
CA ALA A 175 26.01 3.65 7.59
C ALA A 175 24.71 3.12 6.96
N ARG A 176 24.11 2.04 7.49
CA ARG A 176 22.85 1.51 6.98
C ARG A 176 21.69 2.33 7.49
N ILE A 177 20.83 2.74 6.56
CA ILE A 177 19.55 3.36 6.90
C ILE A 177 18.60 2.22 7.25
N SER A 178 18.13 2.22 8.51
CA SER A 178 17.21 1.22 9.05
C SER A 178 15.85 1.30 8.35
N THR A 179 15.32 0.15 7.93
CA THR A 179 13.98 0.04 7.34
C THR A 179 12.96 -0.39 8.41
N THR A 180 11.72 0.10 8.31
CA THR A 180 10.60 -0.37 9.14
C THR A 180 9.37 -0.55 8.27
N LEU A 181 8.69 -1.67 8.45
CA LEU A 181 7.52 -2.08 7.68
C LEU A 181 6.30 -2.20 8.61
N TYR A 182 5.19 -1.60 8.19
CA TYR A 182 3.88 -1.74 8.81
C TYR A 182 2.92 -2.44 7.85
N ILE A 183 2.21 -3.47 8.30
CA ILE A 183 1.18 -4.17 7.53
C ILE A 183 -0.11 -4.20 8.32
N THR A 184 -1.24 -3.86 7.70
CA THR A 184 -2.51 -3.68 8.41
C THR A 184 -3.43 -4.88 8.25
N THR A 185 -4.27 -5.16 9.25
CA THR A 185 -5.26 -6.26 9.21
C THR A 185 -6.48 -5.93 10.08
N THR A 186 -7.64 -6.52 9.80
CA THR A 186 -8.85 -6.28 10.60
C THR A 186 -9.15 -7.48 11.50
N LEU A 187 -9.24 -7.27 12.81
CA LEU A 187 -9.61 -8.29 13.77
C LEU A 187 -11.12 -8.60 13.64
N LEU A 188 -11.47 -9.85 13.31
CA LEU A 188 -12.88 -10.24 13.18
C LEU A 188 -13.60 -10.24 14.53
N THR A 189 -12.87 -10.61 15.58
CA THR A 189 -13.29 -10.42 16.96
C THR A 189 -12.45 -9.29 17.54
N GLY A 190 -13.04 -8.10 17.68
CA GLY A 190 -12.31 -6.95 18.22
C GLY A 190 -11.84 -7.17 19.65
N GLU A 191 -10.87 -6.37 20.05
CA GLU A 191 -10.44 -6.23 21.43
C GLU A 191 -11.24 -5.09 22.06
N THR A 192 -11.93 -5.39 23.15
CA THR A 192 -12.86 -4.44 23.77
C THR A 192 -12.11 -3.50 24.70
N GLY A 193 -12.23 -2.21 24.46
CA GLY A 193 -11.89 -1.16 25.40
C GLY A 193 -13.16 -0.58 26.03
N ARG A 194 -12.98 0.31 27.00
CA ARG A 194 -14.04 1.16 27.53
C ARG A 194 -13.44 2.53 27.79
N PHE A 195 -14.19 3.57 27.46
CA PHE A 195 -13.85 4.91 27.91
C PHE A 195 -15.09 5.59 28.51
N THR A 196 -14.87 6.65 29.25
CA THR A 196 -15.90 7.42 29.95
C THR A 196 -16.08 8.74 29.23
N ASP A 197 -17.30 9.07 28.84
CA ASP A 197 -17.60 10.37 28.24
C ASP A 197 -17.54 11.51 29.28
N SER A 198 -17.70 12.75 28.81
CA SER A 198 -17.67 13.94 29.68
C SER A 198 -18.76 13.96 30.77
N PHE A 199 -19.80 13.13 30.66
CA PHE A 199 -20.89 13.01 31.64
C PHE A 199 -20.70 11.82 32.60
N GLY A 200 -19.60 11.06 32.46
CA GLY A 200 -19.38 9.86 33.28
C GLY A 200 -20.02 8.60 32.68
N THR A 201 -20.57 8.67 31.47
CA THR A 201 -21.18 7.51 30.81
C THR A 201 -20.10 6.61 30.25
N LEU A 202 -20.13 5.33 30.62
CA LEU A 202 -19.25 4.33 30.04
C LEU A 202 -19.67 4.01 28.61
N VAL A 203 -18.78 4.29 27.67
CA VAL A 203 -18.91 3.96 26.26
C VAL A 203 -18.05 2.72 25.98
N PRO A 204 -18.65 1.59 25.60
CA PRO A 204 -17.88 0.44 25.14
C PRO A 204 -17.22 0.80 23.81
N ASP A 205 -15.91 0.60 23.72
CA ASP A 205 -15.16 0.72 22.49
C ASP A 205 -14.70 -0.67 22.04
N VAL A 206 -14.69 -0.93 20.73
CA VAL A 206 -14.28 -2.22 20.19
C VAL A 206 -13.27 -1.97 19.10
N ASP A 207 -11.99 -2.05 19.48
CA ASP A 207 -10.91 -1.87 18.53
C ASP A 207 -10.75 -3.14 17.68
N ARG A 208 -10.89 -2.97 16.37
CA ARG A 208 -10.72 -4.03 15.37
C ARG A 208 -9.49 -3.79 14.50
N ARG A 209 -8.68 -2.79 14.82
CA ARG A 209 -7.46 -2.45 14.09
C ARG A 209 -6.31 -3.35 14.55
N GLY A 210 -5.76 -4.11 13.61
CA GLY A 210 -4.52 -4.86 13.78
C GLY A 210 -3.41 -4.26 12.91
N ILE A 211 -2.20 -4.17 13.46
CA ILE A 211 -0.99 -3.71 12.77
C ILE A 211 0.12 -4.71 13.07
N PHE A 212 0.74 -5.22 12.01
CA PHE A 212 2.01 -5.93 12.07
C PHE A 212 3.16 -4.95 11.86
N THR A 213 4.19 -5.00 12.69
CA THR A 213 5.39 -4.17 12.61
C THR A 213 6.62 -5.06 12.47
N PHE A 214 7.43 -4.79 11.45
CA PHE A 214 8.72 -5.44 11.24
C PHE A 214 9.84 -4.38 11.22
N THR A 215 10.79 -4.51 12.15
CA THR A 215 11.98 -3.67 12.20
C THR A 215 13.09 -4.21 11.30
N ASP A 216 14.10 -3.39 11.01
CA ASP A 216 15.30 -3.80 10.27
C ASP A 216 15.96 -5.07 10.84
N THR A 217 16.04 -5.17 12.17
CA THR A 217 16.62 -6.33 12.86
C THR A 217 15.76 -7.58 12.75
N GLN A 218 14.45 -7.44 12.54
CA GLN A 218 13.55 -8.57 12.29
C GLN A 218 13.58 -8.97 10.81
N LEU A 219 13.63 -8.00 9.89
CA LEU A 219 13.67 -8.22 8.44
C LEU A 219 15.01 -8.82 7.96
N THR A 220 16.10 -8.58 8.69
CA THR A 220 17.43 -9.17 8.41
C THR A 220 17.50 -10.65 8.78
N LYS A 221 16.59 -11.16 9.62
CA LYS A 221 16.61 -12.56 10.04
C LYS A 221 16.13 -13.45 8.90
N THR A 222 16.99 -14.37 8.49
CA THR A 222 16.70 -15.35 7.44
C THR A 222 16.22 -16.69 8.00
N ASP A 223 15.91 -16.77 9.30
CA ASP A 223 15.35 -17.98 9.88
C ASP A 223 13.92 -18.21 9.39
N THR A 224 13.52 -19.48 9.34
CA THR A 224 12.23 -19.89 8.80
C THR A 224 11.05 -19.24 9.54
N ALA A 225 11.14 -18.99 10.84
CA ALA A 225 10.05 -18.40 11.61
C ALA A 225 9.84 -16.93 11.25
N SER A 226 10.91 -16.15 11.10
CA SER A 226 10.85 -14.74 10.69
C SER A 226 10.28 -14.58 9.26
N VAL A 227 10.70 -15.44 8.33
CA VAL A 227 10.15 -15.47 6.96
C VAL A 227 8.66 -15.83 6.96
N LEU A 228 8.28 -16.87 7.72
CA LEU A 228 6.88 -17.28 7.84
C LEU A 228 6.03 -16.19 8.48
N ALA A 229 6.57 -15.43 9.44
CA ALA A 229 5.86 -14.32 10.07
C ALA A 229 5.58 -13.19 9.06
N LEU A 230 6.57 -12.83 8.23
CA LEU A 230 6.40 -11.84 7.18
C LEU A 230 5.39 -12.30 6.11
N ALA A 231 5.50 -13.55 5.65
CA ALA A 231 4.56 -14.14 4.69
C ALA A 231 3.13 -14.23 5.26
N LEU A 232 3.00 -14.58 6.54
CA LEU A 232 1.70 -14.65 7.23
C LEU A 232 1.09 -13.25 7.35
N ALA A 233 1.84 -12.24 7.80
CA ALA A 233 1.36 -10.86 7.87
C ALA A 233 0.88 -10.33 6.52
N ALA A 234 1.67 -10.52 5.46
CA ALA A 234 1.30 -10.14 4.10
C ALA A 234 0.02 -10.84 3.60
N ARG A 235 -0.09 -12.15 3.83
CA ARG A 235 -1.29 -12.93 3.52
C ARG A 235 -2.50 -12.48 4.33
N SER A 236 -2.34 -12.28 5.64
CA SER A 236 -3.40 -11.90 6.57
C SER A 236 -3.99 -10.55 6.16
N SER A 237 -3.14 -9.60 5.78
CA SER A 237 -3.55 -8.30 5.25
C SER A 237 -4.45 -8.42 4.03
N ALA A 238 -4.20 -9.37 3.12
CA ALA A 238 -4.95 -9.60 1.88
C ALA A 238 -6.13 -10.60 2.00
N SER A 239 -6.67 -10.81 3.21
CA SER A 239 -7.78 -11.73 3.47
C SER A 239 -9.16 -11.13 3.11
N PHE A 240 -9.33 -10.73 1.84
CA PHE A 240 -10.53 -10.06 1.36
C PHE A 240 -11.77 -10.97 1.52
N PRO A 241 -12.81 -10.56 2.27
CA PRO A 241 -13.98 -11.39 2.54
C PRO A 241 -14.64 -11.92 1.26
N VAL A 242 -15.25 -13.10 1.36
CA VAL A 242 -15.85 -13.86 0.23
C VAL A 242 -14.81 -14.44 -0.74
N ALA A 243 -13.82 -13.63 -1.15
CA ALA A 243 -12.75 -14.07 -2.04
C ALA A 243 -11.77 -15.01 -1.33
N PHE A 244 -11.17 -14.57 -0.23
CA PHE A 244 -10.22 -15.35 0.57
C PHE A 244 -10.80 -15.65 1.95
N GLU A 245 -10.40 -16.78 2.54
CA GLU A 245 -10.77 -17.11 3.91
C GLU A 245 -10.08 -16.17 4.90
N PRO A 246 -10.70 -15.92 6.08
CA PRO A 246 -10.02 -15.28 7.19
C PRO A 246 -8.72 -16.01 7.54
N SER A 247 -7.70 -15.24 7.87
CA SER A 247 -6.40 -15.78 8.28
C SER A 247 -6.35 -15.91 9.80
N PHE A 248 -5.82 -17.01 10.32
CA PHE A 248 -5.59 -17.16 11.75
C PHE A 248 -4.20 -16.65 12.12
N VAL A 249 -4.13 -15.77 13.12
CA VAL A 249 -2.91 -15.16 13.63
C VAL A 249 -2.67 -15.68 15.05
N PRO A 250 -1.69 -16.59 15.24
CA PRO A 250 -1.31 -17.05 16.57
C PRO A 250 -0.60 -15.96 17.35
N TYR A 251 -0.68 -15.99 18.68
CA TYR A 251 -0.07 -14.95 19.52
C TYR A 251 1.25 -15.43 20.15
N THR A 252 1.18 -16.27 21.19
CA THR A 252 2.34 -16.83 21.90
C THR A 252 2.73 -18.22 21.40
N GLU A 253 1.76 -19.06 21.07
CA GLU A 253 1.98 -20.44 20.63
C GLU A 253 1.97 -20.56 19.10
N ALA A 254 2.92 -21.32 18.56
CA ALA A 254 2.96 -21.62 17.13
C ALA A 254 1.83 -22.59 16.76
N THR A 255 1.27 -22.44 15.56
CA THR A 255 0.37 -23.44 14.99
C THR A 255 1.15 -24.35 14.03
N PRO A 256 1.13 -25.68 14.20
CA PRO A 256 1.84 -26.60 13.30
C PRO A 256 1.29 -26.53 11.87
N ALA A 257 2.12 -26.91 10.90
CA ALA A 257 1.70 -27.02 9.50
C ALA A 257 0.55 -28.04 9.37
N THR A 258 -0.42 -27.75 8.50
CA THR A 258 -1.59 -28.63 8.26
C THR A 258 -1.78 -28.79 6.76
N ASP A 259 -1.75 -30.03 6.27
CA ASP A 259 -1.84 -30.38 4.85
C ASP A 259 -0.88 -29.55 3.96
N LYS A 260 -1.43 -28.60 3.19
CA LYS A 260 -0.69 -27.70 2.28
C LYS A 260 -0.39 -26.34 2.90
N VAL A 261 -0.90 -26.06 4.09
CA VAL A 261 -0.72 -24.78 4.78
C VAL A 261 0.55 -24.83 5.63
N PRO A 262 1.51 -23.90 5.44
CA PRO A 262 2.70 -23.81 6.25
C PRO A 262 2.40 -23.64 7.75
N ALA A 263 3.40 -23.90 8.60
CA ALA A 263 3.30 -23.59 10.03
C ALA A 263 3.14 -22.08 10.24
N ARG A 264 2.37 -21.69 11.26
CA ARG A 264 2.17 -20.28 11.64
C ARG A 264 3.00 -19.98 12.89
N PRO A 265 3.98 -19.08 12.82
CA PRO A 265 4.80 -18.74 13.97
C PRO A 265 4.02 -17.89 14.99
N PRO A 266 4.51 -17.78 16.24
CA PRO A 266 3.98 -16.81 17.21
C PRO A 266 4.12 -15.38 16.68
N MET A 267 3.02 -14.63 16.64
CA MET A 267 3.02 -13.27 16.09
C MET A 267 3.11 -12.18 17.15
N GLN A 268 3.17 -12.51 18.46
CA GLN A 268 3.36 -11.52 19.53
C GLN A 268 4.50 -10.51 19.25
N PRO A 269 5.70 -10.91 18.75
CA PRO A 269 6.79 -9.96 18.52
C PRO A 269 6.58 -9.00 17.34
N TYR A 270 5.55 -9.25 16.54
CA TYR A 270 5.28 -8.56 15.29
C TYR A 270 3.92 -7.88 15.27
N ALA A 271 2.98 -8.19 16.17
CA ALA A 271 1.59 -7.74 16.11
C ALA A 271 1.19 -6.96 17.38
N ASN A 272 0.41 -5.90 17.21
CA ASN A 272 -0.17 -5.12 18.32
C ASN A 272 -1.41 -5.77 18.97
N THR A 273 -1.55 -7.09 18.85
CA THR A 273 -2.67 -7.87 19.41
C THR A 273 -2.33 -8.39 20.81
N THR A 274 -3.34 -8.68 21.63
CA THR A 274 -3.12 -9.23 22.98
C THR A 274 -3.43 -10.72 23.10
N ARG A 275 -4.05 -11.32 22.06
CA ARG A 275 -4.42 -12.74 22.02
C ARG A 275 -4.50 -13.27 20.58
N PRO A 276 -4.67 -14.59 20.36
CA PRO A 276 -4.87 -15.13 19.02
C PRO A 276 -6.17 -14.62 18.39
N HIS A 277 -6.14 -14.33 17.09
CA HIS A 277 -7.29 -13.79 16.37
C HIS A 277 -7.47 -14.43 15.00
N TRP A 278 -8.74 -14.54 14.59
CA TRP A 278 -9.08 -14.60 13.18
C TRP A 278 -9.13 -13.18 12.64
N VAL A 279 -8.42 -12.94 11.55
CA VAL A 279 -8.30 -11.62 10.94
C VAL A 279 -8.75 -11.66 9.48
N ALA A 280 -9.19 -10.51 9.00
CA ALA A 280 -9.60 -10.26 7.64
C ALA A 280 -8.77 -9.12 7.04
N ASP A 281 -9.13 -8.75 5.82
CA ASP A 281 -8.40 -7.75 5.06
C ASP A 281 -8.24 -6.41 5.80
N GLY A 282 -7.03 -5.85 5.76
CA GLY A 282 -6.71 -4.61 6.46
C GLY A 282 -7.40 -3.36 5.89
N GLY A 283 -7.98 -3.44 4.69
CA GLY A 283 -8.74 -2.37 4.05
C GLY A 283 -10.24 -2.35 4.41
N LEU A 284 -10.73 -3.29 5.21
CA LEU A 284 -12.14 -3.32 5.65
C LEU A 284 -12.48 -2.20 6.63
N LEU A 285 -11.50 -1.83 7.44
CA LEU A 285 -11.57 -0.69 8.33
C LEU A 285 -10.58 0.36 7.82
N ASP A 286 -10.81 1.61 8.17
CA ASP A 286 -9.87 2.72 7.93
C ASP A 286 -8.64 2.55 8.85
N ASN A 287 -7.91 1.45 8.65
CA ASN A 287 -6.88 0.92 9.51
C ASN A 287 -5.52 1.16 8.86
N ARG A 288 -5.21 2.40 8.50
CA ARG A 288 -3.90 2.77 7.94
C ARG A 288 -3.06 3.48 9.01
N PRO A 289 -1.79 3.07 9.23
CA PRO A 289 -1.01 3.49 10.38
C PRO A 289 -0.29 4.82 10.12
N LEU A 290 -0.99 5.84 9.60
CA LEU A 290 -0.37 7.10 9.20
C LEU A 290 0.37 7.77 10.37
N GLY A 291 -0.24 7.81 11.55
CA GLY A 291 0.40 8.36 12.75
C GLY A 291 1.71 7.63 13.12
N VAL A 292 1.71 6.30 13.04
CA VAL A 292 2.90 5.48 13.33
C VAL A 292 3.99 5.68 12.25
N VAL A 293 3.59 5.81 10.99
CA VAL A 293 4.50 6.13 9.87
C VAL A 293 5.14 7.50 10.07
N LEU A 294 4.36 8.53 10.38
CA LEU A 294 4.86 9.89 10.64
C LEU A 294 5.80 9.92 11.84
N ARG A 295 5.47 9.20 12.93
CA ARG A 295 6.37 9.07 14.11
C ARG A 295 7.69 8.47 13.71
N ARG A 296 7.65 7.39 12.93
CA ARG A 296 8.85 6.74 12.46
C ARG A 296 9.68 7.63 11.53
N ILE A 297 9.07 8.51 10.74
CA ILE A 297 9.81 9.46 9.89
C ILE A 297 10.63 10.44 10.72
N PHE A 298 10.08 10.94 11.83
CA PHE A 298 10.76 11.89 12.72
C PHE A 298 11.92 11.29 13.51
N ASP A 299 11.75 10.09 14.04
CA ASP A 299 12.78 9.44 14.86
C ASP A 299 14.05 9.09 14.05
N ARG A 300 14.00 9.18 12.73
CA ARG A 300 15.09 8.80 11.83
C ARG A 300 16.18 9.86 11.80
N ARG A 301 17.33 9.51 12.38
CA ARG A 301 18.59 10.27 12.32
C ARG A 301 18.93 10.74 10.90
N ALA A 302 19.28 12.01 10.74
CA ALA A 302 19.79 12.56 9.48
C ALA A 302 21.29 12.86 9.60
N GLY A 303 22.09 12.36 8.65
CA GLY A 303 23.53 12.67 8.57
C GLY A 303 23.89 13.69 7.50
N ARG A 304 22.90 14.15 6.72
CA ARG A 304 23.01 15.09 5.60
C ARG A 304 21.74 15.93 5.53
N GLN A 305 21.68 16.89 4.61
CA GLN A 305 20.41 17.51 4.24
C GLN A 305 19.43 16.45 3.74
N VAL A 306 18.30 16.30 4.43
CA VAL A 306 17.28 15.28 4.10
C VAL A 306 16.06 15.96 3.50
N ARG A 307 15.58 15.43 2.37
CA ARG A 307 14.24 15.69 1.84
C ARG A 307 13.34 14.49 2.13
N ARG A 308 12.21 14.72 2.79
CA ARG A 308 11.24 13.67 3.16
C ARG A 308 10.05 13.69 2.23
N VAL A 309 9.80 12.56 1.57
CA VAL A 309 8.65 12.37 0.68
C VAL A 309 7.85 11.13 1.11
N LEU A 310 6.56 11.32 1.36
CA LEU A 310 5.58 10.25 1.53
C LEU A 310 4.98 9.90 0.17
N LEU A 311 5.38 8.76 -0.38
CA LEU A 311 4.82 8.17 -1.59
C LEU A 311 3.55 7.39 -1.22
N PHE A 312 2.40 7.90 -1.65
CA PHE A 312 1.11 7.25 -1.45
C PHE A 312 0.71 6.51 -2.73
N VAL A 313 1.01 5.21 -2.79
CA VAL A 313 0.85 4.36 -3.99
C VAL A 313 -0.56 3.82 -4.08
N VAL A 314 -1.35 4.40 -4.99
CA VAL A 314 -2.77 4.12 -5.22
C VAL A 314 -3.06 4.12 -6.72
N PRO A 315 -3.52 3.00 -7.30
CA PRO A 315 -3.78 2.87 -8.74
C PRO A 315 -4.69 3.96 -9.31
N SER A 316 -5.77 4.32 -8.60
CA SER A 316 -6.71 5.37 -8.99
C SER A 316 -7.27 6.09 -7.75
N ALA A 317 -7.45 7.41 -7.83
CA ALA A 317 -8.06 8.22 -6.78
C ALA A 317 -9.60 8.09 -6.70
N GLY A 318 -10.20 7.26 -7.58
CA GLY A 318 -11.64 7.24 -7.87
C GLY A 318 -11.91 7.75 -9.29
N PRO A 319 -13.13 7.55 -9.83
CA PRO A 319 -13.49 8.11 -11.13
C PRO A 319 -13.41 9.64 -11.05
N SER A 320 -12.62 10.25 -11.94
CA SER A 320 -12.70 11.68 -12.18
C SER A 320 -14.13 12.02 -12.60
N PRO A 321 -14.80 12.99 -11.98
CA PRO A 321 -16.10 13.43 -12.45
C PRO A 321 -15.93 13.96 -13.87
N ASP A 322 -16.50 13.27 -14.84
CA ASP A 322 -16.65 13.83 -16.17
C ASP A 322 -17.65 14.99 -16.06
N LEU A 323 -17.20 16.21 -16.37
CA LEU A 323 -18.05 17.39 -16.27
C LEU A 323 -19.05 17.47 -17.44
N VAL A 324 -18.91 16.60 -18.43
CA VAL A 324 -19.70 16.59 -19.66
C VAL A 324 -20.70 15.42 -19.70
N GLU A 325 -20.36 14.27 -19.11
CA GLU A 325 -21.26 13.12 -18.97
C GLU A 325 -21.93 13.07 -17.59
N GLU A 326 -23.27 13.02 -17.57
CA GLU A 326 -24.01 12.73 -16.32
C GLU A 326 -23.66 11.32 -15.82
N ALA A 327 -23.22 11.24 -14.56
CA ALA A 327 -23.00 9.95 -13.92
C ALA A 327 -24.29 9.13 -13.96
N PRO A 328 -24.24 7.85 -14.38
CA PRO A 328 -25.44 7.04 -14.52
C PRO A 328 -26.15 6.91 -13.16
N ALA A 329 -27.43 7.29 -13.13
CA ALA A 329 -28.27 7.14 -11.95
C ALA A 329 -28.60 5.66 -11.70
N ASP A 330 -28.59 5.23 -10.44
CA ASP A 330 -29.06 3.89 -10.06
C ASP A 330 -30.53 3.73 -10.48
N ASN A 331 -30.85 2.65 -11.20
CA ASN A 331 -32.19 2.35 -11.67
C ASN A 331 -32.88 1.32 -10.75
N ILE A 332 -34.09 1.65 -10.28
CA ILE A 332 -34.91 0.78 -9.43
C ILE A 332 -35.26 -0.56 -10.09
N ASP A 333 -35.34 -0.59 -11.43
CA ASP A 333 -35.70 -1.78 -12.21
C ASP A 333 -34.52 -2.77 -12.39
N THR A 334 -33.31 -2.38 -11.98
CA THR A 334 -32.11 -3.23 -11.99
C THR A 334 -31.52 -3.36 -10.59
N PRO A 335 -32.17 -4.09 -9.67
CA PRO A 335 -31.67 -4.27 -8.31
C PRO A 335 -30.36 -5.07 -8.30
N LEU A 336 -29.39 -4.61 -7.50
CA LEU A 336 -28.13 -5.32 -7.29
C LEU A 336 -28.36 -6.66 -6.60
N GLY A 337 -27.68 -7.72 -7.05
CA GLY A 337 -27.68 -9.00 -6.34
C GLY A 337 -27.00 -8.90 -4.98
N LEU A 338 -27.31 -9.81 -4.03
CA LEU A 338 -26.76 -9.77 -2.65
C LEU A 338 -25.21 -9.73 -2.62
N VAL A 339 -24.57 -10.54 -3.45
CA VAL A 339 -23.09 -10.62 -3.52
C VAL A 339 -22.52 -9.38 -4.19
N GLU A 340 -23.16 -8.88 -5.25
CA GLU A 340 -22.74 -7.69 -5.98
C GLU A 340 -22.88 -6.43 -5.12
N ALA A 341 -23.99 -6.28 -4.39
CA ALA A 341 -24.18 -5.22 -3.41
C ALA A 341 -23.13 -5.28 -2.30
N LEU A 342 -22.81 -6.48 -1.79
CA LEU A 342 -21.75 -6.66 -0.78
C LEU A 342 -20.38 -6.25 -1.34
N LEU A 343 -20.01 -6.69 -2.55
CA LEU A 343 -18.73 -6.33 -3.18
C LEU A 343 -18.65 -4.83 -3.48
N LYS A 344 -19.72 -4.22 -3.99
CA LYS A 344 -19.81 -2.76 -4.24
C LYS A 344 -19.64 -1.99 -2.92
N ASN A 345 -20.27 -2.43 -1.83
CA ASN A 345 -20.12 -1.82 -0.50
C ASN A 345 -18.70 -1.96 0.07
N LEU A 346 -18.11 -3.15 -0.02
CA LEU A 346 -16.74 -3.39 0.45
C LEU A 346 -15.73 -2.53 -0.34
N GLN A 347 -15.89 -2.42 -1.65
CA GLN A 347 -15.05 -1.56 -2.48
C GLN A 347 -15.26 -0.08 -2.16
N ALA A 348 -16.50 0.37 -1.95
CA ALA A 348 -16.80 1.75 -1.59
C ALA A 348 -16.10 2.17 -0.29
N ILE A 349 -16.12 1.30 0.74
CA ILE A 349 -15.40 1.52 2.00
C ILE A 349 -13.89 1.69 1.74
N THR A 350 -13.29 0.85 0.88
CA THR A 350 -11.86 0.96 0.56
C THR A 350 -11.51 2.25 -0.19
N THR A 351 -12.34 2.73 -1.11
CA THR A 351 -12.09 3.99 -1.84
C THR A 351 -12.29 5.21 -0.95
N GLN A 352 -13.31 5.21 -0.10
CA GLN A 352 -13.59 6.33 0.82
C GLN A 352 -12.44 6.56 1.81
N SER A 353 -11.78 5.49 2.28
CA SER A 353 -10.60 5.60 3.16
C SER A 353 -9.44 6.39 2.52
N ILE A 354 -9.22 6.24 1.20
CA ILE A 354 -8.10 6.91 0.49
C ILE A 354 -8.24 8.44 0.52
N ALA A 355 -9.43 8.95 0.20
CA ALA A 355 -9.65 10.40 0.20
C ALA A 355 -9.60 10.98 1.63
N THR A 356 -10.04 10.21 2.63
CA THR A 356 -9.94 10.60 4.04
C THR A 356 -8.49 10.69 4.50
N ASP A 357 -7.62 9.77 4.08
CA ASP A 357 -6.19 9.83 4.39
C ASP A 357 -5.50 11.05 3.79
N LEU A 358 -5.73 11.33 2.51
CA LEU A 358 -5.11 12.49 1.85
C LEU A 358 -5.54 13.80 2.55
N ARG A 359 -6.81 13.87 3.01
CA ARG A 359 -7.28 14.98 3.86
C ARG A 359 -6.60 15.00 5.22
N ALA A 360 -6.43 13.85 5.88
CA ALA A 360 -5.76 13.76 7.18
C ALA A 360 -4.29 14.19 7.10
N ILE A 361 -3.57 13.81 6.04
CA ILE A 361 -2.18 14.26 5.79
C ILE A 361 -2.15 15.78 5.58
N ARG A 362 -3.08 16.33 4.79
CA ARG A 362 -3.17 17.77 4.58
C ARG A 362 -3.48 18.50 5.88
N SER A 363 -4.44 18.04 6.67
CA SER A 363 -4.75 18.60 7.99
C SER A 363 -3.57 18.48 8.97
N HIS A 364 -2.75 17.43 8.86
CA HIS A 364 -1.49 17.34 9.62
C HIS A 364 -0.48 18.39 9.15
N GLN A 365 -0.29 18.58 7.84
CA GLN A 365 0.58 19.62 7.28
C GLN A 365 0.14 21.04 7.72
N ASP A 366 -1.16 21.35 7.65
CA ASP A 366 -1.71 22.64 8.07
C ASP A 366 -1.47 22.89 9.57
N ARG A 367 -1.69 21.87 10.42
CA ARG A 367 -1.39 21.95 11.86
C ARG A 367 0.11 22.13 12.11
N MET A 368 0.95 21.51 11.29
CA MET A 368 2.40 21.64 11.39
C MET A 368 2.93 23.02 11.03
N GLU A 369 2.37 23.62 9.98
CA GLU A 369 2.68 24.99 9.60
C GLU A 369 2.26 25.96 10.71
N ALA A 370 1.05 25.81 11.26
CA ALA A 370 0.56 26.63 12.36
C ALA A 370 1.43 26.52 13.63
N ARG A 371 1.93 25.32 13.97
CA ARG A 371 2.84 25.10 15.09
C ARG A 371 4.19 25.80 14.88
N THR A 372 4.74 25.68 13.68
CA THR A 372 6.02 26.32 13.32
C THR A 372 5.90 27.85 13.37
N GLU A 373 4.80 28.40 12.85
CA GLU A 373 4.51 29.83 12.94
C GLU A 373 4.31 30.28 14.40
N THR A 374 3.60 29.50 15.21
CA THR A 374 3.42 29.80 16.65
C THR A 374 4.76 29.89 17.37
N LYS A 375 5.69 28.94 17.13
CA LYS A 375 7.07 29.01 17.69
C LYS A 375 7.77 30.30 17.27
N LEU A 376 7.67 30.67 16.00
CA LEU A 376 8.29 31.88 15.48
C LEU A 376 7.74 33.14 16.16
N ARG A 377 6.42 33.24 16.33
CA ARG A 377 5.76 34.38 17.00
C ARG A 377 6.08 34.42 18.49
N LEU A 378 6.17 33.27 19.16
CA LEU A 378 6.61 33.20 20.55
C LEU A 378 8.06 33.67 20.69
N ALA A 379 8.96 33.26 19.79
CA ALA A 379 10.34 33.74 19.77
C ALA A 379 10.40 35.27 19.52
N GLU A 380 9.57 35.79 18.62
CA GLU A 380 9.46 37.24 18.35
C GLU A 380 9.00 38.02 19.58
N LEU A 381 7.96 37.56 20.27
CA LEU A 381 7.47 38.18 21.50
C LEU A 381 8.52 38.11 22.62
N ALA A 382 9.13 36.94 22.80
CA ALA A 382 10.13 36.69 23.83
C ALA A 382 11.38 37.55 23.64
N ALA A 383 11.80 37.77 22.39
CA ALA A 383 12.94 38.62 22.06
C ALA A 383 12.71 40.11 22.41
N ASN A 384 11.47 40.52 22.62
CA ASN A 384 11.10 41.91 22.96
C ASN A 384 10.72 42.08 24.45
N LEU A 385 10.82 41.04 25.28
CA LEU A 385 10.56 41.13 26.71
C LEU A 385 11.62 42.03 27.37
N GLN A 386 11.17 43.00 28.16
CA GLN A 386 12.06 43.87 28.96
C GLN A 386 12.54 43.12 30.22
N ASN A 387 13.77 43.41 30.69
CA ASN A 387 14.38 42.91 31.94
C ASN A 387 14.68 41.39 32.01
N ASP A 388 15.33 40.81 31.01
CA ASP A 388 15.75 39.38 31.00
C ASP A 388 14.62 38.38 31.33
N GLY A 389 13.37 38.78 31.09
CA GLY A 389 12.19 37.98 31.36
C GLY A 389 12.22 36.66 30.59
N ARG A 390 12.08 35.56 31.33
CA ARG A 390 12.01 34.22 30.76
C ARG A 390 10.66 34.02 30.03
N LEU A 391 10.68 33.33 28.89
CA LEU A 391 9.46 33.07 28.10
C LEU A 391 8.51 32.12 28.85
N LEU A 392 9.07 31.09 29.50
CA LEU A 392 8.30 30.17 30.31
C LEU A 392 7.95 30.80 31.66
N THR A 393 6.68 30.70 32.06
CA THR A 393 6.20 31.09 33.40
C THR A 393 5.82 29.84 34.21
N PRO A 394 5.73 29.93 35.55
CA PRO A 394 5.30 28.80 36.37
C PRO A 394 3.91 28.27 35.98
N SER A 395 2.99 29.16 35.58
CA SER A 395 1.67 28.75 35.09
C SER A 395 1.74 27.99 33.77
N LEU A 396 2.56 28.44 32.82
CA LEU A 396 2.75 27.75 31.54
C LEU A 396 3.42 26.38 31.73
N LEU A 397 4.38 26.27 32.67
CA LEU A 397 4.98 24.99 33.00
C LEU A 397 3.96 24.04 33.62
N ALA A 398 3.11 24.51 34.54
CA ALA A 398 2.03 23.72 35.11
C ALA A 398 1.02 23.26 34.03
N ASP A 399 0.69 24.12 33.07
CA ASP A 399 -0.18 23.77 31.94
C ASP A 399 0.47 22.71 31.04
N TYR A 400 1.78 22.82 30.76
CA TYR A 400 2.54 21.81 30.04
C TYR A 400 2.51 20.46 30.77
N GLU A 401 2.86 20.45 32.06
CA GLU A 401 2.89 19.25 32.90
C GLU A 401 1.53 18.57 32.95
N ALA A 402 0.44 19.33 33.15
CA ALA A 402 -0.92 18.80 33.20
C ALA A 402 -1.36 18.19 31.86
N ARG A 403 -1.05 18.86 30.74
CA ARG A 403 -1.40 18.38 29.39
C ARG A 403 -0.65 17.11 29.03
N GLU A 404 0.65 17.08 29.25
CA GLU A 404 1.47 15.90 28.98
C GLU A 404 1.13 14.74 29.92
N ALA A 405 0.91 14.98 31.21
CA ALA A 405 0.47 13.95 32.14
C ALA A 405 -0.88 13.35 31.72
N THR A 406 -1.80 14.18 31.21
CA THR A 406 -3.08 13.71 30.65
C THR A 406 -2.88 12.86 29.39
N ASN A 407 -1.97 13.25 28.49
CA ASN A 407 -1.67 12.48 27.29
C ASN A 407 -1.09 11.08 27.63
N HIS A 408 -0.10 11.02 28.52
CA HIS A 408 0.47 9.76 29.02
C HIS A 408 -0.59 8.90 29.71
N ALA A 409 -1.45 9.52 30.53
CA ALA A 409 -2.54 8.84 31.20
C ALA A 409 -3.53 8.21 30.22
N HIS A 410 -3.86 8.87 29.10
CA HIS A 410 -4.71 8.29 28.07
C HIS A 410 -4.05 7.07 27.43
N GLN A 411 -2.83 7.24 26.88
CA GLN A 411 -2.13 6.17 26.17
C GLN A 411 -1.91 4.91 27.03
N LEU A 412 -1.39 5.09 28.25
CA LEU A 412 -1.08 3.96 29.13
C LEU A 412 -2.34 3.29 29.69
N THR A 413 -3.39 4.07 30.01
CA THR A 413 -4.67 3.49 30.45
C THR A 413 -5.31 2.66 29.34
N ASP A 414 -5.30 3.17 28.10
CA ASP A 414 -5.92 2.49 26.97
C ASP A 414 -5.26 1.13 26.72
N VAL A 415 -3.91 1.07 26.73
CA VAL A 415 -3.19 -0.21 26.56
C VAL A 415 -3.41 -1.14 27.75
N LEU A 416 -3.36 -0.63 28.98
CA LEU A 416 -3.58 -1.41 30.21
C LEU A 416 -4.97 -2.08 30.21
N LEU A 417 -6.03 -1.28 30.03
CA LEU A 417 -7.39 -1.79 30.08
C LEU A 417 -7.72 -2.68 28.89
N ARG A 418 -7.18 -2.38 27.70
CA ARG A 418 -7.30 -3.25 26.52
C ARG A 418 -6.70 -4.63 26.77
N GLN A 419 -5.56 -4.70 27.44
CA GLN A 419 -4.94 -5.99 27.75
C GLN A 419 -5.73 -6.77 28.81
N LEU A 420 -6.10 -6.12 29.92
CA LEU A 420 -6.88 -6.75 30.99
C LEU A 420 -8.25 -7.25 30.52
N SER A 421 -8.89 -6.57 29.56
CA SER A 421 -10.18 -7.00 29.00
C SER A 421 -10.12 -8.33 28.25
N THR A 422 -8.92 -8.77 27.87
CA THR A 422 -8.71 -10.05 27.18
C THR A 422 -8.32 -11.20 28.11
N TRP A 423 -8.10 -10.92 29.40
CA TRP A 423 -7.73 -11.92 30.38
C TRP A 423 -8.97 -12.58 31.03
N PRO A 424 -8.93 -13.90 31.30
CA PRO A 424 -9.97 -14.56 32.07
C PRO A 424 -10.01 -14.06 33.53
N PRO A 425 -11.18 -14.11 34.19
CA PRO A 425 -11.28 -13.85 35.62
C PRO A 425 -10.57 -14.95 36.44
N ALA A 426 -9.96 -14.58 37.56
CA ALA A 426 -9.44 -15.55 38.52
C ALA A 426 -10.59 -16.38 39.18
N PRO A 427 -10.34 -17.64 39.61
CA PRO A 427 -9.12 -18.42 39.47
C PRO A 427 -9.11 -19.21 38.15
N SER A 428 -8.42 -18.68 37.13
CA SER A 428 -8.11 -19.43 35.92
C SER A 428 -6.80 -20.20 36.15
N ALA A 429 -6.61 -21.35 35.50
CA ALA A 429 -5.35 -22.11 35.55
C ALA A 429 -4.17 -21.41 34.82
N LEU A 430 -4.38 -20.20 34.28
CA LEU A 430 -3.41 -19.42 33.54
C LEU A 430 -2.82 -18.31 34.42
N ASP A 431 -1.50 -18.07 34.28
CA ASP A 431 -0.78 -16.98 34.94
C ASP A 431 -1.34 -15.59 34.55
N GLU A 432 -1.87 -15.47 33.32
CA GLU A 432 -2.54 -14.28 32.79
C GLU A 432 -4.04 -14.26 33.14
N SER A 433 -4.37 -13.93 34.39
CA SER A 433 -5.77 -13.78 34.86
C SER A 433 -5.99 -12.49 35.66
N VAL A 434 -7.22 -11.99 35.66
CA VAL A 434 -7.62 -10.78 36.41
C VAL A 434 -7.80 -11.12 37.90
N PRO A 435 -7.06 -10.47 38.84
CA PRO A 435 -7.20 -10.71 40.27
C PRO A 435 -8.59 -10.40 40.83
N GLU A 436 -9.03 -11.14 41.85
CA GLU A 436 -10.39 -11.01 42.43
C GLU A 436 -10.73 -9.57 42.85
N HIS A 437 -9.80 -8.89 43.48
CA HIS A 437 -9.95 -7.53 44.01
C HIS A 437 -9.94 -6.43 42.93
N TRP A 438 -9.64 -6.73 41.66
CA TRP A 438 -9.75 -5.76 40.55
C TRP A 438 -11.11 -5.81 39.85
N HIS A 439 -11.90 -6.88 40.05
CA HIS A 439 -13.16 -7.06 39.30
C HIS A 439 -14.18 -5.95 39.55
N ASP A 440 -14.25 -5.40 40.77
CA ASP A 440 -15.20 -4.34 41.09
C ASP A 440 -14.92 -3.04 40.34
N GLU A 441 -13.66 -2.75 40.04
CA GLU A 441 -13.28 -1.60 39.22
C GLU A 441 -13.45 -1.89 37.73
N LEU A 442 -13.20 -3.14 37.29
CA LEU A 442 -13.25 -3.57 35.89
C LEU A 442 -14.65 -3.99 35.41
N LYS A 443 -15.64 -4.15 36.29
CA LYS A 443 -17.02 -4.50 35.91
C LYS A 443 -17.70 -3.38 35.14
N ILE A 444 -18.82 -3.72 34.48
CA ILE A 444 -19.66 -2.73 33.80
C ILE A 444 -20.23 -1.77 34.87
N GLY A 445 -19.97 -0.47 34.72
CA GLY A 445 -20.32 0.55 35.72
C GLY A 445 -19.20 0.85 36.74
N GLY A 446 -18.03 0.19 36.65
CA GLY A 446 -16.88 0.47 37.50
C GLY A 446 -16.02 1.65 37.02
N ASP A 447 -15.12 2.14 37.90
CA ASP A 447 -14.33 3.36 37.72
C ASP A 447 -12.88 3.09 37.21
N ALA A 448 -12.56 1.90 36.70
CA ALA A 448 -11.19 1.49 36.36
C ALA A 448 -10.41 2.52 35.52
N GLU A 449 -11.00 3.04 34.44
CA GLU A 449 -10.35 4.05 33.60
C GLU A 449 -10.06 5.34 34.37
N LYS A 450 -11.01 5.81 35.17
CA LYS A 450 -10.86 7.02 35.98
C LYS A 450 -9.78 6.84 37.04
N VAL A 451 -9.73 5.67 37.69
CA VAL A 451 -8.70 5.29 38.66
C VAL A 451 -7.33 5.27 37.98
N CYS A 452 -7.19 4.54 36.87
CA CYS A 452 -5.95 4.46 36.09
C CYS A 452 -5.49 5.84 35.61
N ARG A 453 -6.34 6.60 34.90
CA ARG A 453 -5.98 7.92 34.37
C ARG A 453 -5.50 8.87 35.46
N ARG A 454 -6.23 8.97 36.57
CA ARG A 454 -5.85 9.81 37.71
C ARG A 454 -4.52 9.37 38.31
N ARG A 455 -4.34 8.07 38.50
CA ARG A 455 -3.16 7.51 39.16
C ARG A 455 -1.91 7.64 38.29
N ILE A 456 -2.04 7.41 36.98
CA ILE A 456 -0.96 7.61 36.00
C ILE A 456 -0.60 9.10 35.94
N ALA A 457 -1.59 9.99 35.74
CA ALA A 457 -1.34 11.43 35.69
C ALA A 457 -0.67 11.94 36.99
N ALA A 458 -1.14 11.50 38.16
CA ALA A 458 -0.54 11.85 39.43
C ALA A 458 0.90 11.32 39.58
N SER A 459 1.21 10.14 39.02
CA SER A 459 2.56 9.57 39.05
C SER A 459 3.52 10.36 38.16
N VAL A 460 3.08 10.71 36.94
CA VAL A 460 3.83 11.60 36.03
C VAL A 460 4.09 12.96 36.69
N LEU A 461 3.06 13.61 37.23
CA LEU A 461 3.20 14.89 37.92
C LEU A 461 4.09 14.78 39.16
N ARG A 462 4.00 13.70 39.95
CA ARG A 462 4.92 13.48 41.08
C ARG A 462 6.36 13.38 40.61
N ARG A 463 6.60 12.73 39.46
CA ARG A 463 7.93 12.59 38.87
C ARG A 463 8.43 13.89 38.28
N TRP A 464 7.58 14.80 37.80
CA TRP A 464 7.96 16.05 37.10
C TRP A 464 7.86 17.33 37.91
N SER A 465 6.84 17.49 38.74
CA SER A 465 6.55 18.73 39.43
C SER A 465 7.37 18.89 40.69
N ALA A 466 7.82 20.12 40.95
CA ALA A 466 8.15 20.62 42.27
C ALA A 466 7.18 21.78 42.55
N PRO A 467 6.02 21.54 43.19
CA PRO A 467 5.06 22.60 43.45
C PRO A 467 5.76 23.70 44.25
N ASP A 468 5.74 24.93 43.74
CA ASP A 468 6.42 26.12 44.28
C ASP A 468 7.96 26.19 44.11
N GLY A 469 8.54 25.31 43.28
CA GLY A 469 9.96 25.36 42.91
C GLY A 469 10.30 26.47 41.90
N PRO A 470 11.58 26.88 41.81
CA PRO A 470 12.03 27.72 40.70
C PRO A 470 11.78 27.00 39.37
N LEU A 471 11.64 27.77 38.29
CA LEU A 471 11.54 27.19 36.97
C LEU A 471 12.84 26.42 36.62
N PRO A 472 12.76 25.28 35.90
CA PRO A 472 13.92 24.49 35.52
C PRO A 472 14.99 25.36 34.84
N ASP A 473 16.24 25.33 35.30
CA ASP A 473 17.32 26.18 34.77
C ASP A 473 18.56 25.40 34.32
N SER A 474 18.64 24.10 34.60
CA SER A 474 19.78 23.25 34.25
C SER A 474 19.40 22.05 33.36
N PRO A 475 20.34 21.54 32.54
CA PRO A 475 20.14 20.33 31.73
C PRO A 475 19.63 19.12 32.52
N GLY A 476 20.05 18.96 33.77
CA GLY A 476 19.58 17.87 34.65
C GLY A 476 18.11 18.04 35.05
N GLU A 477 17.64 19.27 35.23
CA GLU A 477 16.23 19.56 35.51
C GLU A 477 15.37 19.42 34.25
N PHE A 478 15.87 19.78 33.07
CA PHE A 478 15.15 19.55 31.80
C PHE A 478 14.98 18.05 31.51
N ALA A 479 15.99 17.24 31.83
CA ALA A 479 15.97 15.78 31.67
C ALA A 479 14.82 15.10 32.43
N ARG A 480 14.34 15.72 33.52
CA ARG A 480 13.20 15.24 34.33
C ARG A 480 11.93 15.04 33.49
N TYR A 481 11.73 15.86 32.47
CA TYR A 481 10.55 15.85 31.60
C TYR A 481 10.60 14.81 30.45
N GLY A 482 11.69 14.03 30.39
CA GLY A 482 11.82 12.88 29.49
C GLY A 482 11.83 13.21 27.99
N GLN A 483 11.53 12.19 27.18
CA GLN A 483 11.53 12.26 25.73
C GLN A 483 10.58 13.34 25.13
N PRO A 484 9.35 13.56 25.64
CA PRO A 484 8.42 14.54 25.06
C PRO A 484 9.00 15.97 25.01
N ALA A 485 9.57 16.45 26.12
CA ALA A 485 10.19 17.78 26.17
C ALA A 485 11.39 17.88 25.22
N TYR A 486 12.22 16.84 25.19
CA TYR A 486 13.40 16.79 24.34
C TYR A 486 13.05 16.81 22.86
N ASP A 487 12.05 16.03 22.43
CA ASP A 487 11.61 15.97 21.03
C ASP A 487 11.07 17.33 20.55
N LEU A 488 10.32 18.04 21.39
CA LEU A 488 9.83 19.38 21.08
C LEU A 488 10.98 20.38 20.91
N ALA A 489 11.96 20.37 21.83
CA ALA A 489 13.15 21.23 21.76
C ALA A 489 14.04 20.89 20.55
N LYS A 490 14.24 19.61 20.26
CA LYS A 490 14.91 19.13 19.05
C LYS A 490 14.18 19.59 17.79
N GLY A 491 12.85 19.54 17.77
CA GLY A 491 12.02 20.08 16.69
C GLY A 491 12.24 21.58 16.47
N CYS A 492 12.39 22.37 17.54
CA CYS A 492 12.77 23.79 17.44
C CYS A 492 14.15 23.96 16.80
N ALA A 493 15.16 23.19 17.21
CA ALA A 493 16.51 23.24 16.63
C ALA A 493 16.52 22.87 15.14
N ILE A 494 15.77 21.83 14.74
CA ILE A 494 15.61 21.43 13.34
C ILE A 494 14.95 22.55 12.51
N ALA A 495 13.92 23.22 13.04
CA ALA A 495 13.27 24.33 12.35
C ALA A 495 14.22 25.51 12.09
N ILE A 496 15.07 25.85 13.07
CA ILE A 496 16.09 26.90 12.94
C ILE A 496 17.10 26.58 11.84
N VAL A 497 17.67 25.36 11.86
CA VAL A 497 18.62 24.92 10.83
C VAL A 497 17.93 24.79 9.46
N GLY A 498 16.66 24.38 9.43
CA GLY A 498 15.83 24.33 8.22
C GLY A 498 15.69 25.70 7.54
N ALA A 499 15.48 26.77 8.30
CA ALA A 499 15.48 28.14 7.76
C ALA A 499 16.86 28.52 7.19
N ALA A 500 17.95 28.13 7.85
CA ALA A 500 19.31 28.40 7.38
C ALA A 500 19.67 27.67 6.06
N TYR A 501 19.18 26.44 5.86
CA TYR A 501 19.35 25.72 4.58
C TYR A 501 18.75 26.47 3.39
N GLN A 502 17.70 27.26 3.58
CA GLN A 502 17.10 28.07 2.50
C GLN A 502 17.96 29.28 2.12
N LEU A 503 18.93 29.65 2.97
CA LEU A 503 19.82 30.80 2.78
C LEU A 503 21.17 30.40 2.20
N ALA A 504 21.63 29.17 2.43
CA ALA A 504 22.92 28.65 1.96
C ALA A 504 23.08 28.80 0.42
N GLN A 505 24.28 29.18 -0.01
CA GLN A 505 24.62 29.40 -1.43
C GLN A 505 25.81 28.57 -1.90
N SER A 506 26.59 28.01 -0.98
CA SER A 506 27.82 27.29 -1.30
C SER A 506 27.86 25.91 -0.64
N PRO A 507 28.55 24.92 -1.25
CA PRO A 507 28.73 23.61 -0.64
C PRO A 507 29.35 23.66 0.76
N ALA A 508 30.26 24.61 1.02
CA ALA A 508 30.88 24.79 2.34
C ALA A 508 29.85 25.18 3.41
N GLU A 509 28.89 26.06 3.09
CA GLU A 509 27.80 26.41 4.00
C GLU A 509 26.86 25.23 4.26
N ILE A 510 26.56 24.42 3.23
CA ILE A 510 25.77 23.20 3.39
C ILE A 510 26.51 22.19 4.28
N ASP A 511 27.83 22.05 4.14
CA ASP A 511 28.63 21.17 4.99
C ASP A 511 28.63 21.62 6.45
N GLU A 512 28.71 22.93 6.71
CA GLU A 512 28.56 23.48 8.07
C GLU A 512 27.17 23.18 8.65
N LEU A 513 26.09 23.43 7.89
CA LEU A 513 24.71 23.13 8.32
C LEU A 513 24.45 21.63 8.50
N THR A 514 25.13 20.80 7.69
CA THR A 514 25.07 19.34 7.80
C THR A 514 25.68 18.87 9.11
N LYS A 515 26.82 19.44 9.52
CA LYS A 515 27.42 19.15 10.85
C LYS A 515 26.47 19.52 11.99
N LEU A 516 25.79 20.67 11.89
CA LEU A 516 24.78 21.07 12.89
C LEU A 516 23.60 20.09 12.91
N THR A 517 23.08 19.71 11.74
CA THR A 517 21.96 18.76 11.61
C THR A 517 22.33 17.41 12.23
N TYR A 518 23.52 16.89 11.91
CA TYR A 518 24.04 15.66 12.48
C TYR A 518 24.17 15.79 14.01
N GLY A 519 24.77 16.87 14.51
CA GLY A 519 24.89 17.13 15.94
C GLY A 519 23.55 17.15 16.68
N ILE A 520 22.51 17.75 16.09
CA ILE A 520 21.15 17.76 16.66
C ILE A 520 20.56 16.35 16.75
N HIS A 521 20.76 15.51 15.72
CA HIS A 521 20.26 14.14 15.73
C HIS A 521 21.09 13.19 16.60
N ASP A 522 22.38 13.46 16.77
CA ASP A 522 23.32 12.67 17.58
C ASP A 522 23.23 13.03 19.08
N ALA A 523 22.81 14.26 19.40
CA ALA A 523 22.68 14.75 20.78
C ALA A 523 21.85 13.83 21.68
N CYS A 524 20.78 13.21 21.15
CA CYS A 524 20.10 12.11 21.81
C CYS A 524 19.81 11.01 20.79
N PRO A 525 20.31 9.78 21.01
CA PRO A 525 19.87 8.62 20.27
C PRO A 525 18.35 8.50 20.25
N PRO A 526 17.74 8.05 19.14
CA PRO A 526 16.33 7.71 19.14
C PRO A 526 16.11 6.59 20.16
N PRO A 527 15.08 6.68 21.01
CA PRO A 527 14.77 5.62 21.96
C PRO A 527 14.39 4.34 21.23
N ASP A 528 14.66 3.19 21.85
CA ASP A 528 14.13 1.93 21.36
C ASP A 528 12.59 1.96 21.45
N PRO A 529 11.86 1.40 20.47
CA PRO A 529 10.41 1.34 20.53
C PRO A 529 9.97 0.59 21.79
N VAL A 530 9.20 1.26 22.65
CA VAL A 530 8.64 0.65 23.86
C VAL A 530 7.47 -0.26 23.46
N ASP A 531 7.61 -1.56 23.72
CA ASP A 531 6.51 -2.51 23.58
C ASP A 531 5.58 -2.38 24.80
N LEU A 532 4.62 -1.45 24.70
CA LEU A 532 3.67 -1.16 25.77
C LEU A 532 2.85 -2.38 26.19
N VAL A 533 2.52 -3.27 25.24
CA VAL A 533 1.77 -4.51 25.54
C VAL A 533 2.63 -5.45 26.39
N ARG A 534 3.90 -5.61 26.04
CA ARG A 534 4.83 -6.40 26.86
C ARG A 534 5.08 -5.74 28.21
N LEU A 535 5.19 -4.42 28.27
CA LEU A 535 5.38 -3.67 29.51
C LEU A 535 4.21 -3.90 30.47
N VAL A 536 2.98 -3.70 29.99
CA VAL A 536 1.74 -3.97 30.73
C VAL A 536 1.68 -5.43 31.18
N ARG A 537 2.01 -6.38 30.31
CA ARG A 537 2.07 -7.81 30.66
C ARG A 537 3.00 -8.07 31.84
N ASN A 538 4.23 -7.56 31.79
CA ASN A 538 5.22 -7.78 32.84
C ASN A 538 4.74 -7.21 34.18
N VAL A 539 4.18 -5.99 34.16
CA VAL A 539 3.64 -5.33 35.37
C VAL A 539 2.44 -6.09 35.94
N CYS A 540 1.48 -6.48 35.08
CA CYS A 540 0.25 -7.15 35.53
C CYS A 540 0.43 -8.65 35.85
N THR A 541 1.56 -9.27 35.50
CA THR A 541 1.91 -10.66 35.87
C THR A 541 2.81 -10.73 37.11
N ASP A 542 3.35 -9.60 37.57
CA ASP A 542 4.19 -9.54 38.77
C ASP A 542 3.40 -9.94 40.04
N THR A 543 3.97 -10.86 40.82
CA THR A 543 3.28 -11.44 41.99
C THR A 543 3.00 -10.45 43.12
N VAL A 544 3.80 -9.38 43.25
CA VAL A 544 3.65 -8.37 44.29
C VAL A 544 2.60 -7.35 43.86
N ILE A 545 2.69 -6.85 42.63
CA ILE A 545 1.75 -5.86 42.07
C ILE A 545 0.33 -6.43 42.03
N ARG A 546 0.20 -7.72 41.68
CA ARG A 546 -1.07 -8.45 41.66
C ARG A 546 -1.75 -8.62 43.02
N GLN A 547 -1.08 -8.33 44.13
CA GLN A 547 -1.70 -8.31 45.47
C GLN A 547 -2.24 -6.92 45.84
N GLY A 548 -1.87 -5.87 45.09
CA GLY A 548 -2.27 -4.49 45.29
C GLY A 548 -3.51 -4.08 44.48
N SER A 549 -3.82 -2.79 44.44
CA SER A 549 -4.96 -2.27 43.66
C SER A 549 -4.63 -2.12 42.18
N LEU A 550 -5.64 -1.97 41.32
CA LEU A 550 -5.45 -1.61 39.91
C LEU A 550 -4.70 -0.27 39.78
N GLY A 551 -4.91 0.66 40.72
CA GLY A 551 -4.15 1.89 40.81
C GLY A 551 -2.65 1.66 41.09
N ASP A 552 -2.29 0.65 41.89
CA ASP A 552 -0.89 0.32 42.13
C ASP A 552 -0.25 -0.26 40.88
N ALA A 553 -0.96 -1.12 40.14
CA ALA A 553 -0.51 -1.58 38.82
C ALA A 553 -0.34 -0.42 37.82
N ALA A 554 -1.26 0.55 37.80
CA ALA A 554 -1.16 1.73 36.95
C ALA A 554 0.03 2.63 37.34
N HIS A 555 0.33 2.75 38.64
CA HIS A 555 1.52 3.48 39.13
C HIS A 555 2.81 2.82 38.66
N GLU A 556 2.98 1.52 38.92
CA GLU A 556 4.18 0.76 38.53
C GLU A 556 4.36 0.72 37.01
N LEU A 557 3.28 0.62 36.24
CA LEU A 557 3.31 0.76 34.78
C LEU A 557 3.88 2.13 34.36
N THR A 558 3.47 3.19 35.06
CA THR A 558 3.94 4.55 34.77
C THR A 558 5.42 4.69 35.08
N GLU A 559 5.89 4.21 36.24
CA GLU A 559 7.31 4.27 36.60
C GLU A 559 8.15 3.46 35.59
N ALA A 560 7.73 2.24 35.26
CA ALA A 560 8.43 1.39 34.30
C ALA A 560 8.46 1.99 32.87
N TYR A 561 7.40 2.71 32.48
CA TYR A 561 7.35 3.44 31.21
C TYR A 561 8.30 4.65 31.23
N LEU A 562 8.22 5.47 32.29
CA LEU A 562 9.05 6.67 32.42
C LEU A 562 10.54 6.32 32.51
N ASP A 563 10.89 5.19 33.11
CA ASP A 563 12.27 4.68 33.16
C ASP A 563 12.82 4.32 31.77
N GLN A 564 11.98 3.82 30.87
CA GLN A 564 12.38 3.56 29.48
C GLN A 564 12.39 4.83 28.62
N ALA A 565 11.67 5.89 29.03
CA ALA A 565 11.57 7.17 28.32
C ALA A 565 12.51 8.26 28.88
N GLN A 566 13.50 7.90 29.71
CA GLN A 566 14.43 8.85 30.30
C GLN A 566 15.40 9.44 29.26
N VAL A 567 15.62 10.74 29.36
CA VAL A 567 16.65 11.46 28.60
C VAL A 567 17.78 11.81 29.56
N GLN A 568 19.02 11.58 29.14
CA GLN A 568 20.19 11.90 29.96
C GLN A 568 20.46 13.41 29.96
N GLU A 569 20.98 13.95 31.06
CA GLU A 569 21.42 15.35 31.18
C GLU A 569 22.36 15.76 30.04
N GLU A 570 23.30 14.87 29.71
CA GLU A 570 24.28 15.07 28.64
C GLU A 570 23.61 15.34 27.28
N SER A 571 22.42 14.77 27.03
CA SER A 571 21.69 14.97 25.77
C SER A 571 21.21 16.41 25.59
N TRP A 572 20.75 17.05 26.67
CA TRP A 572 20.35 18.46 26.67
C TRP A 572 21.56 19.37 26.51
N HIS A 573 22.65 19.09 27.23
CA HIS A 573 23.90 19.83 27.08
C HIS A 573 24.45 19.71 25.64
N LYS A 574 24.41 18.53 25.02
CA LYS A 574 24.83 18.32 23.63
C LYS A 574 23.98 19.15 22.67
N LEU A 575 22.65 19.13 22.83
CA LEU A 575 21.74 19.90 21.98
C LEU A 575 22.02 21.41 22.05
N GLY A 576 22.19 21.93 23.27
CA GLY A 576 22.54 23.35 23.48
C GLY A 576 23.90 23.71 22.89
N ARG A 577 24.91 22.83 23.06
CA ARG A 577 26.26 23.03 22.51
C ARG A 577 26.24 23.14 20.99
N VAL A 578 25.48 22.28 20.30
CA VAL A 578 25.41 22.29 18.84
C VAL A 578 24.91 23.63 18.31
N LEU A 579 23.87 24.22 18.91
CA LEU A 579 23.38 25.54 18.48
C LEU A 579 24.28 26.70 18.92
N SER A 580 24.91 26.61 20.10
CA SER A 580 25.88 27.61 20.56
C SER A 580 27.10 27.67 19.63
N ASP A 581 27.73 26.52 19.34
CA ASP A 581 28.85 26.42 18.39
C ASP A 581 28.45 26.87 16.97
N GLY A 582 27.21 26.54 16.57
CA GLY A 582 26.65 26.91 15.26
C GLY A 582 26.16 28.36 15.14
N TYR A 583 26.05 29.11 16.23
CA TYR A 583 25.37 30.41 16.26
C TYR A 583 26.00 31.40 15.27
N ARG A 584 27.33 31.45 15.19
CA ARG A 584 28.05 32.36 14.28
C ARG A 584 27.77 32.04 12.81
N THR A 585 27.69 30.76 12.46
CA THR A 585 27.32 30.33 11.09
C THR A 585 25.89 30.73 10.77
N LEU A 586 24.95 30.46 11.67
CA LEU A 586 23.54 30.84 11.50
C LEU A 586 23.37 32.35 11.37
N ALA A 587 24.04 33.14 12.21
CA ALA A 587 23.99 34.60 12.18
C ALA A 587 24.59 35.18 10.89
N ARG A 588 25.72 34.62 10.41
CA ARG A 588 26.32 35.01 9.13
C ARG A 588 25.36 34.76 7.95
N LEU A 589 24.69 33.60 7.93
CA LEU A 589 23.71 33.27 6.88
C LEU A 589 22.51 34.22 6.91
N ALA A 590 22.00 34.56 8.10
CA ALA A 590 20.91 35.51 8.27
C ALA A 590 21.30 36.93 7.77
N ALA A 591 22.47 37.42 8.18
CA ALA A 591 22.96 38.76 7.84
C ALA A 591 23.25 38.92 6.33
N GLY A 592 23.72 37.85 5.67
CA GLY A 592 24.01 37.85 4.24
C GLY A 592 22.79 38.04 3.32
N SER A 593 21.57 38.03 3.87
CA SER A 593 20.30 38.15 3.12
C SER A 593 19.54 39.46 3.38
N ALA A 594 20.07 40.37 4.19
CA ALA A 594 19.31 41.46 4.81
C ALA A 594 18.92 42.67 3.92
N ASN A 595 19.13 42.64 2.60
CA ASN A 595 19.04 43.89 1.81
C ASN A 595 18.49 43.71 0.39
N THR A 596 17.23 43.30 0.23
CA THR A 596 16.55 43.40 -1.08
C THR A 596 15.09 43.86 -0.97
N ALA A 597 14.89 45.18 -1.01
CA ALA A 597 13.59 45.77 -1.29
C ALA A 597 13.15 45.44 -2.73
N GLY A 598 11.88 45.07 -2.95
CA GLY A 598 11.31 44.87 -4.29
C GLY A 598 11.08 43.42 -4.74
N ALA A 599 11.09 42.42 -3.84
CA ALA A 599 10.81 41.02 -4.19
C ALA A 599 9.34 40.83 -4.61
N GLN A 600 9.12 40.20 -5.78
CA GLN A 600 7.78 39.85 -6.24
C GLN A 600 7.14 38.75 -5.37
N ARG A 601 5.81 38.72 -5.28
CA ARG A 601 5.09 37.68 -4.53
C ARG A 601 5.34 36.30 -5.14
N GLY A 602 5.67 35.31 -4.33
CA GLY A 602 6.01 33.95 -4.77
C GLY A 602 7.46 33.77 -5.24
N SER A 603 8.20 34.86 -5.45
CA SER A 603 9.58 34.83 -5.93
C SER A 603 10.53 34.12 -4.98
N LEU A 604 11.62 33.59 -5.55
CA LEU A 604 12.72 33.03 -4.77
C LEU A 604 13.33 34.05 -3.82
N LEU A 605 13.42 35.31 -4.25
CA LEU A 605 13.91 36.39 -3.40
C LEU A 605 13.01 36.62 -2.18
N GLN A 606 11.67 36.60 -2.37
CA GLN A 606 10.74 36.71 -1.24
C GLN A 606 10.92 35.54 -0.26
N ARG A 607 11.03 34.29 -0.76
CA ARG A 607 11.24 33.12 0.11
C ARG A 607 12.53 33.25 0.93
N ARG A 608 13.62 33.73 0.33
CA ARG A 608 14.88 33.99 1.05
C ARG A 608 14.73 35.09 2.09
N ASN A 609 14.06 36.19 1.76
CA ASN A 609 13.80 37.27 2.72
C ASN A 609 12.96 36.77 3.90
N THR A 610 11.94 35.93 3.65
CA THR A 610 11.16 35.28 4.71
C THR A 610 12.04 34.37 5.57
N ALA A 611 12.84 33.49 4.98
CA ALA A 611 13.72 32.59 5.72
C ALA A 611 14.78 33.34 6.54
N ALA A 612 15.32 34.44 6.00
CA ALA A 612 16.25 35.31 6.71
C ALA A 612 15.59 36.02 7.89
N GLY A 613 14.36 36.51 7.70
CA GLY A 613 13.55 37.08 8.78
C GLY A 613 13.27 36.06 9.87
N GLN A 614 12.84 34.85 9.49
CA GLN A 614 12.60 33.74 10.43
C GLN A 614 13.85 33.40 11.25
N LEU A 615 14.98 33.18 10.57
CA LEU A 615 16.24 32.87 11.23
C LEU A 615 16.70 34.00 12.15
N THR A 616 16.57 35.25 11.71
CA THR A 616 16.91 36.43 12.53
C THR A 616 16.06 36.51 13.80
N THR A 617 14.76 36.24 13.71
CA THR A 617 13.86 36.22 14.86
C THR A 617 14.28 35.17 15.88
N TYR A 618 14.56 33.94 15.44
CA TYR A 618 15.05 32.89 16.34
C TYR A 618 16.40 33.26 16.97
N LEU A 619 17.36 33.77 16.19
CA LEU A 619 18.68 34.14 16.69
C LEU A 619 18.62 35.31 17.70
N ARG A 620 17.67 36.23 17.54
CA ARG A 620 17.42 37.32 18.50
C ARG A 620 16.90 36.78 19.83
N TYR A 621 16.00 35.81 19.79
CA TYR A 621 15.49 35.15 21.00
C TYR A 621 16.57 34.34 21.73
N LEU A 622 17.34 33.54 20.99
CA LEU A 622 18.38 32.69 21.55
C LEU A 622 19.53 33.54 22.13
N GLY A 623 19.93 34.60 21.42
CA GLY A 623 21.10 35.41 21.73
C GLY A 623 22.43 34.67 21.50
N PRO A 624 23.57 35.39 21.39
CA PRO A 624 24.89 34.78 21.24
C PRO A 624 25.38 34.22 22.58
N GLN A 625 24.76 33.12 23.04
CA GLN A 625 25.11 32.47 24.30
C GLN A 625 26.29 31.51 24.08
N ASP A 626 27.41 31.77 24.76
CA ASP A 626 28.56 30.85 24.80
C ASP A 626 28.32 29.67 25.78
N ASP A 627 27.30 29.75 26.64
CA ASP A 627 26.91 28.67 27.55
C ASP A 627 25.89 27.70 26.88
N PRO A 628 26.28 26.42 26.67
CA PRO A 628 25.37 25.39 26.17
C PRO A 628 24.12 25.18 27.03
N SER A 629 24.22 25.37 28.35
CA SER A 629 23.10 25.11 29.27
C SER A 629 22.02 26.19 29.14
N ALA A 630 22.42 27.46 29.09
CA ALA A 630 21.53 28.56 28.78
C ALA A 630 20.84 28.41 27.41
N MET A 631 21.57 27.96 26.38
CA MET A 631 21.00 27.69 25.05
C MET A 631 19.95 26.57 25.11
N ALA A 632 20.24 25.47 25.82
CA ALA A 632 19.28 24.39 26.05
C ALA A 632 18.02 24.89 26.79
N GLY A 633 18.19 25.76 27.78
CA GLY A 633 17.08 26.38 28.51
C GLY A 633 16.16 27.23 27.63
N LYS A 634 16.71 28.02 26.71
CA LYS A 634 15.90 28.77 25.72
C LYS A 634 15.11 27.85 24.78
N LEU A 635 15.71 26.72 24.36
CA LEU A 635 14.98 25.73 23.55
C LEU A 635 13.86 25.05 24.34
N PHE A 636 14.13 24.69 25.60
CA PHE A 636 13.14 24.11 26.50
C PHE A 636 11.98 25.06 26.73
N ASP A 637 12.24 26.35 26.99
CA ASP A 637 11.22 27.37 27.19
C ASP A 637 10.31 27.54 25.97
N LEU A 638 10.90 27.63 24.79
CA LEU A 638 10.14 27.81 23.56
C LEU A 638 9.24 26.59 23.28
N ALA A 639 9.80 25.39 23.47
CA ALA A 639 9.10 24.12 23.27
C ALA A 639 7.94 23.93 24.26
N THR A 640 8.21 24.12 25.56
CA THR A 640 7.22 23.92 26.63
C THR A 640 6.13 24.98 26.59
N THR A 641 6.44 26.25 26.35
CA THR A 641 5.44 27.32 26.21
C THR A 641 4.50 27.06 25.03
N GLN A 642 5.02 26.65 23.87
CA GLN A 642 4.16 26.30 22.74
C GLN A 642 3.25 25.11 23.07
N ARG A 643 3.78 24.06 23.70
CA ARG A 643 3.00 22.87 24.09
C ARG A 643 1.97 23.17 25.20
N ALA A 644 2.26 24.12 26.08
CA ALA A 644 1.31 24.64 27.06
C ALA A 644 0.15 25.41 26.41
N MET A 645 0.34 25.99 25.21
CA MET A 645 -0.71 26.73 24.51
C MET A 645 -1.54 25.86 23.56
N LEU A 646 -0.95 24.80 22.99
CA LEU A 646 -1.60 23.93 22.00
C LEU A 646 -2.00 22.56 22.56
N PRO A 647 -3.04 21.89 22.02
CA PRO A 647 -3.45 20.57 22.48
C PRO A 647 -2.29 19.57 22.50
N ALA A 648 -2.27 18.70 23.52
CA ALA A 648 -1.29 17.66 23.63
C ALA A 648 -1.60 16.46 22.70
N GLU A 649 -1.41 16.65 21.40
CA GLU A 649 -1.58 15.59 20.40
C GLU A 649 -0.26 14.86 20.16
N ASP A 650 -0.34 13.60 19.71
CA ASP A 650 0.80 12.75 19.30
C ASP A 650 1.42 13.17 17.95
N ASP A 651 0.95 14.28 17.37
CA ASP A 651 1.50 14.83 16.15
C ASP A 651 2.90 15.34 16.35
N ILE A 652 3.76 14.93 15.42
CA ILE A 652 5.18 15.18 15.49
C ILE A 652 5.54 16.39 14.65
N ASP A 653 6.49 17.18 15.14
CA ASP A 653 6.79 18.48 14.57
C ASP A 653 7.67 18.42 13.29
N GLN A 654 7.26 17.68 12.26
CA GLN A 654 7.97 17.59 10.98
C GLN A 654 7.03 17.59 9.77
N SER A 655 7.28 18.48 8.81
CA SER A 655 6.59 18.46 7.52
C SER A 655 7.13 17.36 6.61
N VAL A 656 6.22 16.72 5.87
CA VAL A 656 6.54 15.68 4.87
C VAL A 656 5.87 16.06 3.56
N GLU A 657 6.59 15.97 2.44
CA GLU A 657 6.02 16.18 1.12
C GLU A 657 5.17 14.98 0.72
N LEU A 658 3.92 15.20 0.33
CA LEU A 658 3.02 14.13 -0.11
C LEU A 658 3.04 14.03 -1.63
N VAL A 659 3.31 12.83 -2.15
CA VAL A 659 3.20 12.53 -3.58
C VAL A 659 2.31 11.30 -3.74
N GLN A 660 1.17 11.49 -4.38
CA GLN A 660 0.33 10.37 -4.79
C GLN A 660 0.94 9.71 -6.02
N VAL A 661 1.18 8.41 -5.94
CA VAL A 661 1.65 7.60 -7.07
C VAL A 661 0.44 6.84 -7.63
N SER A 662 -0.14 7.31 -8.73
CA SER A 662 -1.26 6.69 -9.45
C SER A 662 -0.96 6.30 -10.89
N ALA A 663 -1.87 5.50 -11.47
CA ALA A 663 -1.89 5.15 -12.90
C ALA A 663 -2.57 6.24 -13.75
N ASP A 664 -3.15 7.27 -13.13
CA ASP A 664 -3.73 8.42 -13.82
C ASP A 664 -2.57 9.33 -14.33
N THR A 665 -2.30 9.22 -15.65
CA THR A 665 -1.32 9.88 -16.55
C THR A 665 0.18 9.85 -16.16
N ARG A 666 1.06 9.89 -17.19
CA ARG A 666 2.45 10.47 -17.28
C ARG A 666 3.38 9.74 -18.28
N SER A 667 2.80 9.05 -19.26
CA SER A 667 3.56 8.54 -20.41
C SER A 667 3.25 9.38 -21.64
N LEU A 668 4.29 9.90 -22.30
CA LEU A 668 4.17 10.49 -23.64
C LEU A 668 4.16 9.45 -24.75
N LEU A 669 4.51 8.19 -24.43
CA LEU A 669 4.58 7.10 -25.40
C LEU A 669 3.19 6.52 -25.73
N ALA A 670 2.18 6.85 -24.94
CA ALA A 670 0.80 6.38 -25.10
C ALA A 670 -0.19 7.45 -24.63
N PRO A 671 -0.34 8.55 -25.40
CA PRO A 671 -1.15 9.71 -25.01
C PRO A 671 -2.64 9.38 -24.87
N ASP A 672 -3.16 8.36 -25.55
CA ASP A 672 -4.59 8.00 -25.47
C ASP A 672 -4.96 7.26 -24.17
N TYR A 673 -3.96 6.95 -23.34
CA TYR A 673 -4.11 6.26 -22.06
C TYR A 673 -3.81 7.21 -20.90
N GLU A 674 -4.80 8.00 -20.51
CA GLU A 674 -4.69 9.00 -19.46
C GLU A 674 -5.14 8.46 -18.10
N THR A 675 -6.09 7.53 -18.07
CA THR A 675 -6.70 7.06 -16.80
C THR A 675 -6.32 5.63 -16.46
N ALA A 676 -6.38 5.30 -15.16
CA ALA A 676 -6.23 3.92 -14.69
C ALA A 676 -7.23 2.97 -15.36
N GLN A 677 -8.46 3.43 -15.63
CA GLN A 677 -9.53 2.66 -16.28
C GLN A 677 -9.20 2.31 -17.73
N GLN A 678 -8.50 3.19 -18.44
CA GLN A 678 -8.05 2.93 -19.81
C GLN A 678 -6.84 1.98 -19.83
N LYS A 679 -5.93 2.10 -18.85
CA LYS A 679 -4.66 1.35 -18.82
C LYS A 679 -4.79 -0.05 -18.23
N LEU A 680 -5.50 -0.16 -17.11
CA LEU A 680 -5.43 -1.31 -16.21
C LEU A 680 -6.65 -2.22 -16.38
N THR A 681 -6.37 -3.44 -16.81
CA THR A 681 -7.38 -4.50 -16.92
C THR A 681 -7.91 -4.92 -15.54
N GLY A 682 -7.09 -4.71 -14.50
CA GLY A 682 -7.42 -4.92 -13.10
C GLY A 682 -8.64 -4.16 -12.61
N MET A 683 -8.99 -3.01 -13.22
CA MET A 683 -10.12 -2.17 -12.77
C MET A 683 -11.49 -2.84 -12.92
N GLN A 684 -11.58 -3.92 -13.70
CA GLN A 684 -12.83 -4.66 -13.91
C GLN A 684 -13.20 -5.55 -12.72
N LEU A 685 -14.49 -5.90 -12.62
CA LEU A 685 -15.03 -6.85 -11.62
C LEU A 685 -14.57 -6.52 -10.19
N HIS A 686 -14.87 -5.32 -9.69
CA HIS A 686 -14.47 -4.87 -8.35
C HIS A 686 -12.98 -5.06 -8.05
N HIS A 687 -12.13 -4.70 -9.02
CA HIS A 687 -10.67 -4.83 -8.96
C HIS A 687 -10.10 -6.26 -9.05
N PHE A 688 -10.88 -7.27 -9.48
CA PHE A 688 -10.41 -8.65 -9.69
C PHE A 688 -9.97 -8.94 -11.14
N GLY A 689 -10.18 -8.00 -12.07
CA GLY A 689 -10.04 -8.23 -13.51
C GLY A 689 -8.74 -8.91 -13.91
N ALA A 690 -7.60 -8.39 -13.46
CA ALA A 690 -6.29 -8.84 -13.95
C ALA A 690 -6.00 -10.31 -13.62
N PHE A 691 -6.61 -10.88 -12.58
CA PHE A 691 -6.43 -12.31 -12.27
C PHE A 691 -7.00 -13.24 -13.35
N TYR A 692 -7.90 -12.76 -14.22
CA TYR A 692 -8.55 -13.56 -15.24
C TYR A 692 -7.59 -14.10 -16.30
N LYS A 693 -6.73 -13.25 -16.89
CA LYS A 693 -5.85 -13.58 -18.00
C LYS A 693 -4.39 -13.31 -17.70
N ARG A 694 -3.50 -14.11 -18.27
CA ARG A 694 -2.06 -13.90 -18.10
C ARG A 694 -1.60 -12.61 -18.79
N SER A 695 -2.13 -12.30 -19.97
CA SER A 695 -1.83 -11.06 -20.71
C SER A 695 -2.27 -9.81 -19.95
N TRP A 696 -3.39 -9.88 -19.24
CA TRP A 696 -3.91 -8.80 -18.40
C TRP A 696 -2.96 -8.48 -17.23
N ARG A 697 -2.46 -9.52 -16.54
CA ARG A 697 -1.43 -9.34 -15.50
C ARG A 697 -0.14 -8.75 -16.06
N ALA A 698 0.30 -9.21 -17.23
CA ALA A 698 1.49 -8.66 -17.88
C ALA A 698 1.32 -7.18 -18.27
N ASN A 699 0.12 -6.81 -18.76
CA ASN A 699 -0.23 -5.43 -19.07
C ASN A 699 -0.20 -4.54 -17.81
N ASP A 700 -0.86 -4.95 -16.74
CA ASP A 700 -0.93 -4.16 -15.51
C ASP A 700 0.44 -4.04 -14.83
N TRP A 701 1.28 -5.09 -14.89
CA TRP A 701 2.67 -5.06 -14.45
C TRP A 701 3.51 -4.03 -15.24
N MET A 702 3.40 -4.08 -16.57
CA MET A 702 4.10 -3.15 -17.47
C MET A 702 3.72 -1.70 -17.15
N TRP A 703 2.43 -1.40 -17.07
CA TRP A 703 1.95 -0.06 -16.70
C TRP A 703 2.43 0.37 -15.31
N GLY A 704 2.47 -0.56 -14.34
CA GLY A 704 3.05 -0.31 -13.02
C GLY A 704 4.50 0.20 -13.08
N ARG A 705 5.32 -0.40 -13.94
CA ARG A 705 6.70 0.05 -14.17
C ARG A 705 6.76 1.39 -14.92
N LEU A 706 5.93 1.58 -15.95
CA LEU A 706 5.90 2.83 -16.73
C LEU A 706 5.47 4.04 -15.89
N ASP A 707 4.40 3.90 -15.12
CA ASP A 707 3.87 4.95 -14.24
C ASP A 707 4.80 5.18 -13.04
N GLY A 708 5.38 4.11 -12.50
CA GLY A 708 6.39 4.14 -11.44
C GLY A 708 7.61 4.96 -11.85
N ALA A 709 8.22 4.66 -13.00
CA ALA A 709 9.34 5.43 -13.53
C ALA A 709 8.98 6.91 -13.76
N GLY A 710 7.79 7.19 -14.29
CA GLY A 710 7.28 8.55 -14.46
C GLY A 710 7.17 9.33 -13.14
N TRP A 711 6.67 8.70 -12.08
CA TRP A 711 6.58 9.35 -10.75
C TRP A 711 7.97 9.54 -10.13
N LEU A 712 8.85 8.56 -10.22
CA LEU A 712 10.16 8.64 -9.61
C LEU A 712 11.01 9.74 -10.25
N VAL A 713 10.99 9.87 -11.58
CA VAL A 713 11.68 10.97 -12.28
C VAL A 713 11.10 12.33 -11.86
N HIS A 714 9.78 12.43 -11.73
CA HIS A 714 9.13 13.64 -11.23
C HIS A 714 9.55 14.01 -9.80
N VAL A 715 9.59 13.02 -8.90
CA VAL A 715 10.04 13.21 -7.51
C VAL A 715 11.52 13.63 -7.46
N LEU A 716 12.37 13.05 -8.31
CA LEU A 716 13.80 13.36 -8.34
C LEU A 716 14.08 14.78 -8.85
N LEU A 717 13.33 15.26 -9.85
CA LEU A 717 13.47 16.61 -10.41
C LEU A 717 12.83 17.71 -9.53
N ASP A 718 13.31 17.83 -8.29
CA ASP A 718 12.93 18.93 -7.41
C ASP A 718 13.49 20.27 -7.91
N PRO A 719 12.64 21.29 -8.15
CA PRO A 719 13.06 22.62 -8.57
C PRO A 719 14.17 23.22 -7.69
N ARG A 720 14.14 23.01 -6.37
CA ARG A 720 15.15 23.57 -5.46
C ARG A 720 16.52 22.94 -5.74
N ARG A 721 16.56 21.61 -5.86
CA ARG A 721 17.81 20.90 -6.16
C ARG A 721 18.32 21.18 -7.57
N VAL A 722 17.44 21.27 -8.57
CA VAL A 722 17.80 21.63 -9.95
C VAL A 722 18.52 22.98 -9.99
N ARG A 723 17.96 24.00 -9.33
CA ARG A 723 18.57 25.32 -9.24
C ARG A 723 19.93 25.28 -8.53
N TRP A 724 20.01 24.57 -7.40
CA TRP A 724 21.26 24.41 -6.65
C TRP A 724 22.38 23.83 -7.52
N VAL A 725 22.11 22.70 -8.18
CA VAL A 725 23.08 22.00 -9.03
C VAL A 725 23.52 22.88 -10.20
N ALA A 726 22.57 23.53 -10.88
CA ALA A 726 22.88 24.42 -11.98
C ALA A 726 23.75 25.62 -11.56
N GLN A 727 23.60 26.10 -10.31
CA GLN A 727 24.43 27.17 -9.76
C GLN A 727 25.81 26.67 -9.32
N ALA A 728 25.89 25.53 -8.63
CA ALA A 728 27.15 24.94 -8.18
C ALA A 728 28.07 24.56 -9.36
N ARG A 729 27.49 24.12 -10.48
CA ARG A 729 28.20 23.70 -11.70
C ARG A 729 28.29 24.80 -12.77
N ARG A 730 28.26 26.08 -12.38
CA ARG A 730 28.47 27.23 -13.29
C ARG A 730 29.75 27.13 -14.13
N HIS A 731 30.78 26.47 -13.61
CA HIS A 731 32.05 26.28 -14.29
C HIS A 731 31.94 25.37 -15.53
N GLU A 732 30.99 24.42 -15.55
CA GLU A 732 30.74 23.48 -16.66
C GLU A 732 29.93 24.10 -17.83
N ARG A 733 29.43 25.33 -17.67
CA ARG A 733 28.62 26.02 -18.68
C ARG A 733 29.47 26.44 -19.87
N ARG A 734 28.99 26.12 -21.08
CA ARG A 734 29.69 26.42 -22.34
C ARG A 734 29.74 27.94 -22.58
N GLN A 735 30.73 28.37 -23.35
CA GLN A 735 30.71 29.71 -23.95
C GLN A 735 29.76 29.70 -25.16
N SER A 736 28.87 30.68 -25.24
CA SER A 736 27.95 30.90 -26.35
C SER A 736 28.67 31.57 -27.52
N ALA A 737 28.13 31.39 -28.73
CA ALA A 737 28.65 32.00 -29.95
C ALA A 737 28.68 33.54 -29.90
N ASP A 738 27.79 34.16 -29.13
CA ASP A 738 27.71 35.61 -28.93
C ASP A 738 28.63 36.14 -27.81
N GLY A 739 29.56 35.33 -27.30
CA GLY A 739 30.49 35.71 -26.23
C GLY A 739 29.90 35.67 -24.81
N GLY A 740 28.60 35.42 -24.65
CA GLY A 740 27.95 35.15 -23.35
C GLY A 740 28.18 33.72 -22.84
N ARG A 741 27.89 33.42 -21.56
CA ARG A 741 27.94 32.05 -21.02
C ARG A 741 26.55 31.40 -21.11
N GLU A 742 26.48 30.11 -21.43
CA GLU A 742 25.24 29.32 -21.44
C GLU A 742 24.43 29.54 -20.15
N SER A 743 23.10 29.66 -20.27
CA SER A 743 22.23 29.83 -19.11
C SER A 743 22.21 28.55 -18.25
N GLY A 744 21.84 28.66 -16.98
CA GLY A 744 21.71 27.52 -16.07
C GLY A 744 20.60 26.56 -16.53
N GLY A 745 19.47 27.09 -16.98
CA GLY A 745 18.39 26.30 -17.58
C GLY A 745 18.84 25.57 -18.84
N GLN A 746 19.59 26.24 -19.73
CA GLN A 746 20.15 25.64 -20.95
C GLN A 746 21.16 24.53 -20.63
N TRP A 747 22.09 24.80 -19.71
CA TRP A 747 23.07 23.81 -19.27
C TRP A 747 22.38 22.56 -18.70
N PHE A 748 21.38 22.75 -17.83
CA PHE A 748 20.67 21.64 -17.19
C PHE A 748 19.89 20.83 -18.21
N LEU A 749 19.13 21.48 -19.10
CA LEU A 749 18.37 20.81 -20.15
C LEU A 749 19.29 20.03 -21.11
N ARG A 750 20.46 20.58 -21.45
CA ARG A 750 21.46 19.88 -22.25
C ARG A 750 21.99 18.64 -21.54
N LYS A 751 22.28 18.72 -20.23
CA LYS A 751 22.71 17.57 -19.43
C LYS A 751 21.64 16.48 -19.37
N LEU A 752 20.37 16.86 -19.25
CA LEU A 752 19.26 15.92 -19.35
C LEU A 752 19.18 15.27 -20.74
N LYS A 753 19.40 16.03 -21.82
CA LYS A 753 19.44 15.47 -23.18
C LYS A 753 20.60 14.49 -23.36
N GLU A 754 21.79 14.83 -22.88
CA GLU A 754 22.99 13.98 -22.91
C GLU A 754 22.73 12.65 -22.18
N LEU A 755 22.08 12.68 -21.01
CA LEU A 755 21.72 11.52 -20.20
C LEU A 755 20.62 10.66 -20.84
N ALA A 756 19.53 11.31 -21.27
CA ALA A 756 18.34 10.62 -21.74
C ALA A 756 18.51 10.00 -23.13
N HIS A 757 19.45 10.52 -23.93
CA HIS A 757 19.59 10.22 -25.36
C HIS A 757 18.27 10.39 -26.13
N LEU A 758 17.46 11.39 -25.74
CA LEU A 758 16.18 11.72 -26.36
C LEU A 758 16.31 13.00 -27.19
N ASP A 759 15.63 13.02 -28.33
CA ASP A 759 15.44 14.26 -29.08
C ASP A 759 14.27 15.09 -28.54
N PHE A 760 14.32 16.38 -28.84
CA PHE A 760 13.21 17.27 -28.53
C PHE A 760 12.18 17.17 -29.66
N PRO A 761 10.88 17.09 -29.34
CA PRO A 761 9.84 17.15 -30.36
C PRO A 761 9.86 18.51 -31.06
N GLU A 762 9.54 18.53 -32.35
CA GLU A 762 9.50 19.75 -33.18
C GLU A 762 8.29 20.65 -32.85
N SER A 763 7.21 20.06 -32.33
CA SER A 763 5.96 20.75 -31.99
C SER A 763 5.34 20.21 -30.70
N GLY A 764 4.41 20.97 -30.09
CA GLY A 764 3.69 20.59 -28.87
C GLY A 764 4.27 21.22 -27.60
N GLU A 765 3.86 20.71 -26.43
CA GLU A 765 4.24 21.32 -25.14
C GLU A 765 5.62 20.90 -24.59
N HIS A 766 6.30 19.96 -25.26
CA HIS A 766 7.58 19.39 -24.81
C HIS A 766 8.78 19.78 -25.69
N THR A 767 8.61 20.76 -26.59
CA THR A 767 9.72 21.34 -27.38
C THR A 767 10.78 21.95 -26.45
N ALA A 768 12.02 22.08 -26.92
CA ALA A 768 13.10 22.71 -26.15
C ALA A 768 12.71 24.06 -25.52
N ASP A 769 12.00 24.93 -26.26
CA ASP A 769 11.60 26.27 -25.79
C ASP A 769 10.57 26.23 -24.65
N HIS A 770 9.65 25.25 -24.66
CA HIS A 770 8.68 25.07 -23.57
C HIS A 770 9.36 24.53 -22.31
N LEU A 771 10.32 23.61 -22.46
CA LEU A 771 11.11 23.09 -21.34
C LEU A 771 12.02 24.17 -20.74
N LEU A 772 12.65 24.99 -21.58
CA LEU A 772 13.45 26.13 -21.12
C LEU A 772 12.60 27.18 -20.39
N ARG A 773 11.36 27.42 -20.84
CA ARG A 773 10.41 28.29 -20.12
C ARG A 773 10.07 27.75 -18.73
N GLU A 774 9.86 26.44 -18.60
CA GLU A 774 9.64 25.80 -17.29
C GLU A 774 10.89 25.94 -16.38
N LEU A 775 12.09 25.92 -16.97
CA LEU A 775 13.37 26.07 -16.26
C LEU A 775 13.82 27.53 -16.05
N ALA A 776 13.02 28.53 -16.42
CA ALA A 776 13.41 29.94 -16.35
C ALA A 776 13.80 30.40 -14.93
N PHE A 777 13.18 29.82 -13.89
CA PHE A 777 13.46 30.10 -12.48
C PHE A 777 14.89 29.74 -12.02
N VAL A 778 15.61 28.93 -12.80
CA VAL A 778 16.99 28.55 -12.49
C VAL A 778 17.91 29.77 -12.57
N ASP A 779 17.66 30.64 -13.55
CA ASP A 779 18.49 31.80 -13.86
C ASP A 779 17.93 33.10 -13.24
N ASP A 780 16.61 33.25 -13.14
CA ASP A 780 15.97 34.45 -12.60
C ASP A 780 15.61 34.30 -11.09
N PRO A 781 16.22 35.09 -10.18
CA PRO A 781 15.84 35.09 -8.76
C PRO A 781 14.48 35.74 -8.45
N GLN A 782 13.89 36.50 -9.39
CA GLN A 782 12.55 37.09 -9.24
C GLN A 782 11.44 36.16 -9.72
N ALA A 783 11.76 35.19 -10.58
CA ALA A 783 10.80 34.18 -11.00
C ALA A 783 10.26 33.38 -9.79
N GLU A 784 8.98 33.05 -9.86
CA GLU A 784 8.36 32.12 -8.93
C GLU A 784 8.96 30.73 -9.13
N MET A 785 9.42 30.11 -8.04
CA MET A 785 9.87 28.72 -8.10
C MET A 785 8.64 27.82 -8.17
N PRO A 786 8.49 27.03 -9.25
CA PRO A 786 7.34 26.15 -9.39
C PRO A 786 7.39 25.06 -8.31
N PRO A 787 6.24 24.45 -7.95
CA PRO A 787 6.20 23.34 -7.02
C PRO A 787 6.80 22.05 -7.60
N SER A 788 6.78 21.90 -8.94
CA SER A 788 7.34 20.75 -9.66
C SER A 788 7.65 21.10 -11.12
N LEU A 789 8.29 20.19 -11.86
CA LEU A 789 8.65 20.36 -13.27
C LEU A 789 7.91 19.34 -14.16
N PRO A 790 6.57 19.42 -14.29
CA PRO A 790 5.77 18.41 -14.97
C PRO A 790 6.20 18.17 -16.43
N ARG A 791 6.52 19.21 -17.21
CA ARG A 791 6.86 19.05 -18.64
C ARG A 791 8.24 18.42 -18.82
N THR A 792 9.24 18.90 -18.07
CA THR A 792 10.60 18.38 -18.11
C THR A 792 10.66 16.95 -17.58
N SER A 793 9.98 16.67 -16.46
CA SER A 793 9.92 15.31 -15.91
C SER A 793 9.22 14.32 -16.84
N MET A 794 8.11 14.72 -17.48
CA MET A 794 7.38 13.84 -18.38
C MET A 794 8.14 13.58 -19.69
N TRP A 795 8.84 14.58 -20.24
CA TRP A 795 9.75 14.37 -21.37
C TRP A 795 10.89 13.43 -21.01
N LEU A 796 11.53 13.67 -19.86
CA LEU A 796 12.70 12.90 -19.40
C LEU A 796 12.34 11.44 -19.03
N ALA A 797 11.17 11.20 -18.43
CA ALA A 797 10.71 9.88 -18.02
C ALA A 797 10.63 8.87 -19.17
N GLN A 798 10.47 9.34 -20.41
CA GLN A 798 10.47 8.49 -21.61
C GLN A 798 11.74 7.64 -21.73
N ALA A 799 12.90 8.11 -21.25
CA ALA A 799 14.14 7.34 -21.33
C ALA A 799 14.04 6.02 -20.55
N TRP A 800 13.47 6.07 -19.34
CA TRP A 800 13.19 4.87 -18.53
C TRP A 800 12.03 4.07 -19.08
N GLN A 801 10.95 4.73 -19.50
CA GLN A 801 9.79 4.06 -20.08
C GLN A 801 10.18 3.24 -21.31
N GLN A 802 11.04 3.76 -22.19
CA GLN A 802 11.58 3.02 -23.33
C GLN A 802 12.37 1.76 -22.90
N ARG A 803 13.20 1.84 -21.84
CA ARG A 803 13.89 0.66 -21.28
C ARG A 803 12.90 -0.36 -20.70
N VAL A 804 11.84 0.08 -20.05
CA VAL A 804 10.76 -0.81 -19.58
C VAL A 804 10.12 -1.52 -20.79
N LEU A 805 9.78 -0.78 -21.84
CA LEU A 805 9.14 -1.32 -23.05
C LEU A 805 10.05 -2.28 -23.83
N ASP A 806 11.38 -2.10 -23.79
CA ASP A 806 12.33 -3.02 -24.41
C ASP A 806 12.12 -4.47 -23.95
N GLU A 807 11.79 -4.65 -22.67
CA GLU A 807 11.56 -5.96 -22.06
C GLU A 807 10.06 -6.32 -21.97
N GLU A 808 9.22 -5.40 -21.47
CA GLU A 808 7.87 -5.74 -21.06
C GLU A 808 6.88 -5.83 -22.23
N LEU A 809 7.10 -5.12 -23.34
CA LEU A 809 6.26 -5.31 -24.54
C LEU A 809 6.45 -6.70 -25.14
N ASP A 810 7.69 -7.21 -25.16
CA ASP A 810 7.95 -8.58 -25.63
C ASP A 810 7.36 -9.59 -24.67
N ALA A 811 7.49 -9.37 -23.36
CA ALA A 811 6.87 -10.23 -22.36
C ALA A 811 5.34 -10.27 -22.55
N LEU A 812 4.69 -9.11 -22.70
CA LEU A 812 3.25 -9.00 -22.96
C LEU A 812 2.87 -9.69 -24.28
N ALA A 813 3.53 -9.39 -25.39
CA ALA A 813 3.26 -10.00 -26.69
C ALA A 813 3.41 -11.54 -26.66
N ASN A 814 4.45 -12.05 -25.99
CA ASN A 814 4.65 -13.48 -25.82
C ASN A 814 3.52 -14.14 -25.01
N THR A 815 2.98 -13.47 -23.98
CA THR A 815 1.83 -14.02 -23.23
C THR A 815 0.55 -14.10 -24.06
N VAL A 816 0.41 -13.23 -25.06
CA VAL A 816 -0.74 -13.20 -25.97
C VAL A 816 -0.62 -14.27 -27.07
N ILE A 817 0.58 -14.46 -27.65
CA ILE A 817 0.81 -15.43 -28.74
C ILE A 817 0.92 -16.86 -28.22
N ARG A 818 1.51 -17.04 -27.04
CA ARG A 818 1.67 -18.33 -26.38
C ARG A 818 0.87 -18.32 -25.08
N PRO A 819 -0.48 -18.39 -25.13
CA PRO A 819 -1.30 -18.54 -23.94
C PRO A 819 -1.05 -19.94 -23.34
N GLY A 820 0.07 -20.11 -22.63
CA GLY A 820 0.49 -21.29 -21.88
C GLY A 820 0.84 -22.54 -22.68
N ASN A 821 1.91 -23.23 -22.26
CA ASN A 821 2.07 -24.67 -22.49
C ASN A 821 0.84 -25.41 -21.92
N HIS A 822 0.52 -26.57 -22.50
CA HIS A 822 -0.72 -27.37 -22.36
C HIS A 822 -1.28 -27.69 -20.95
N GLU A 823 -0.68 -27.22 -19.86
CA GLU A 823 -1.11 -27.48 -18.48
C GLU A 823 -2.11 -26.45 -17.90
N ARG A 824 -2.10 -25.18 -18.33
CA ARG A 824 -2.99 -24.13 -17.79
C ARG A 824 -3.88 -23.49 -18.88
N PRO A 825 -5.21 -23.43 -18.70
CA PRO A 825 -6.10 -22.80 -19.67
C PRO A 825 -5.90 -21.28 -19.67
N ASP A 826 -5.65 -20.70 -20.84
CA ASP A 826 -5.55 -19.26 -21.07
C ASP A 826 -6.09 -18.91 -22.47
N TRP A 827 -6.40 -17.64 -22.74
CA TRP A 827 -7.01 -17.22 -24.01
C TRP A 827 -6.69 -15.77 -24.35
N SER A 828 -6.56 -15.48 -25.65
CA SER A 828 -6.42 -14.11 -26.16
C SER A 828 -7.17 -13.94 -27.49
N PRO A 829 -7.83 -12.78 -27.72
CA PRO A 829 -8.51 -12.47 -28.98
C PRO A 829 -7.58 -12.46 -30.19
N GLN A 830 -8.14 -12.64 -31.39
CA GLN A 830 -7.38 -12.58 -32.65
C GLN A 830 -6.74 -11.20 -32.89
N ILE A 831 -7.43 -10.12 -32.51
CA ILE A 831 -6.90 -8.74 -32.63
C ILE A 831 -5.64 -8.59 -31.78
N SER A 832 -5.68 -9.05 -30.53
CA SER A 832 -4.52 -9.03 -29.63
C SER A 832 -3.40 -9.92 -30.14
N GLN A 833 -3.70 -11.10 -30.70
CA GLN A 833 -2.70 -11.98 -31.31
C GLN A 833 -2.03 -11.37 -32.54
N ALA A 834 -2.77 -10.61 -33.36
CA ALA A 834 -2.22 -9.89 -34.51
C ALA A 834 -1.27 -8.79 -34.03
N TRP A 835 -1.73 -7.92 -33.12
CA TRP A 835 -0.91 -6.88 -32.50
C TRP A 835 0.37 -7.44 -31.87
N ALA A 836 0.27 -8.55 -31.13
CA ALA A 836 1.42 -9.17 -30.49
C ALA A 836 2.45 -9.69 -31.51
N LYS A 837 2.01 -10.18 -32.68
CA LYS A 837 2.93 -10.57 -33.75
C LYS A 837 3.64 -9.36 -34.35
N ASP A 838 2.91 -8.25 -34.50
CA ASP A 838 3.48 -6.99 -34.99
C ASP A 838 4.53 -6.44 -34.02
N VAL A 839 4.29 -6.52 -32.71
CA VAL A 839 5.26 -6.14 -31.66
C VAL A 839 6.54 -6.97 -31.77
N LEU A 840 6.44 -8.30 -31.90
CA LEU A 840 7.61 -9.17 -32.03
C LEU A 840 8.30 -9.05 -33.39
N ALA A 841 7.61 -8.59 -34.43
CA ALA A 841 8.14 -8.38 -35.77
C ALA A 841 8.75 -6.99 -35.99
N ALA A 842 8.53 -6.05 -35.08
CA ALA A 842 9.01 -4.67 -35.19
C ALA A 842 10.55 -4.62 -35.30
N LEU A 843 11.04 -4.04 -36.40
CA LEU A 843 12.48 -4.01 -36.73
C LEU A 843 13.25 -2.91 -36.00
N SER A 844 12.57 -1.90 -35.47
CA SER A 844 13.19 -0.79 -34.72
C SER A 844 12.50 -0.54 -33.38
N PRO A 845 13.23 -0.10 -32.34
CA PRO A 845 12.64 0.22 -31.04
C PRO A 845 11.56 1.30 -31.12
N ILE A 846 11.76 2.34 -31.95
CA ILE A 846 10.79 3.43 -32.11
C ILE A 846 9.46 2.91 -32.67
N ALA A 847 9.50 2.08 -33.72
CA ALA A 847 8.30 1.47 -34.28
C ALA A 847 7.60 0.57 -33.24
N LYS A 848 8.39 -0.16 -32.43
CA LYS A 848 7.87 -1.00 -31.35
C LYS A 848 7.16 -0.20 -30.27
N TYR A 849 7.75 0.92 -29.82
CA TYR A 849 7.14 1.77 -28.80
C TYR A 849 5.84 2.41 -29.29
N GLY A 850 5.75 2.74 -30.59
CA GLY A 850 4.52 3.25 -31.21
C GLY A 850 3.33 2.29 -31.08
N LEU A 851 3.57 0.98 -30.99
CA LEU A 851 2.51 -0.03 -30.81
C LEU A 851 1.91 -0.05 -29.40
N LEU A 852 2.50 0.66 -28.42
CA LEU A 852 1.93 0.75 -27.07
C LEU A 852 0.58 1.47 -27.08
N ASN A 853 0.45 2.54 -27.85
CA ASN A 853 -0.80 3.32 -27.94
C ASN A 853 -1.93 2.55 -28.66
N ASP A 854 -1.55 1.55 -29.47
CA ASP A 854 -2.49 0.67 -30.16
C ASP A 854 -2.76 -0.63 -29.38
N ASN A 855 -2.25 -0.77 -28.14
CA ASN A 855 -2.33 -2.00 -27.36
C ASN A 855 -3.80 -2.42 -27.08
N PRO A 856 -4.30 -3.49 -27.73
CA PRO A 856 -5.69 -3.90 -27.57
C PRO A 856 -5.95 -4.58 -26.24
N VAL A 857 -4.91 -5.09 -25.54
CA VAL A 857 -5.06 -5.84 -24.28
C VAL A 857 -5.69 -4.97 -23.20
N ALA A 858 -5.29 -3.70 -23.10
CA ALA A 858 -5.84 -2.75 -22.15
C ALA A 858 -7.34 -2.47 -22.37
N LYS A 859 -7.83 -2.66 -23.60
CA LYS A 859 -9.24 -2.47 -24.00
C LYS A 859 -10.08 -3.76 -23.89
N GLU A 860 -9.47 -4.90 -23.58
CA GLU A 860 -10.20 -6.16 -23.44
C GLU A 860 -11.09 -6.14 -22.19
N THR A 861 -12.29 -6.70 -22.31
CA THR A 861 -13.26 -6.76 -21.21
C THR A 861 -13.76 -8.17 -20.96
N LEU A 862 -14.18 -8.44 -19.71
CA LEU A 862 -14.82 -9.72 -19.37
C LEU A 862 -16.07 -9.98 -20.22
N ALA A 863 -16.82 -8.92 -20.56
CA ALA A 863 -17.99 -9.02 -21.44
C ALA A 863 -17.61 -9.39 -22.88
N GLY A 864 -16.52 -8.82 -23.41
CA GLY A 864 -15.99 -9.17 -24.74
C GLY A 864 -15.52 -10.61 -24.85
N ASP A 865 -15.14 -11.21 -23.73
CA ASP A 865 -14.70 -12.61 -23.61
C ASP A 865 -15.84 -13.62 -23.41
N TRP A 866 -17.09 -13.17 -23.42
CA TRP A 866 -18.23 -14.03 -23.19
C TRP A 866 -18.31 -15.15 -24.25
N GLY A 867 -18.26 -16.40 -23.80
CA GLY A 867 -18.23 -17.58 -24.68
C GLY A 867 -16.83 -18.07 -25.05
N SER A 868 -15.76 -17.44 -24.57
CA SER A 868 -14.40 -17.97 -24.72
C SER A 868 -14.23 -19.30 -23.94
N PRO A 869 -13.29 -20.18 -24.34
CA PRO A 869 -12.99 -21.40 -23.58
C PRO A 869 -12.58 -21.11 -22.14
N LEU A 870 -11.77 -20.07 -21.92
CA LEU A 870 -11.32 -19.64 -20.60
C LEU A 870 -12.49 -19.13 -19.73
N MET A 871 -13.39 -18.32 -20.30
CA MET A 871 -14.59 -17.84 -19.58
C MET A 871 -15.49 -19.02 -19.19
N THR A 872 -15.73 -19.94 -20.12
CA THR A 872 -16.56 -21.13 -19.89
C THR A 872 -15.98 -21.98 -18.76
N HIS A 873 -14.67 -22.22 -18.76
CA HIS A 873 -13.99 -22.96 -17.70
C HIS A 873 -14.05 -22.22 -16.35
N THR A 874 -13.78 -20.91 -16.35
CA THR A 874 -13.76 -20.08 -15.14
C THR A 874 -15.15 -20.01 -14.49
N VAL A 875 -16.20 -19.73 -15.27
CA VAL A 875 -17.58 -19.71 -14.77
C VAL A 875 -17.99 -21.08 -14.24
N ALA A 876 -17.71 -22.16 -14.97
CA ALA A 876 -18.03 -23.51 -14.53
C ALA A 876 -17.32 -23.87 -13.21
N LYS A 877 -16.03 -23.53 -13.09
CA LYS A 877 -15.24 -23.76 -11.88
C LYS A 877 -15.78 -22.94 -10.71
N THR A 878 -15.97 -21.63 -10.89
CA THR A 878 -16.50 -20.73 -9.86
C THR A 878 -17.89 -21.15 -9.40
N ALA A 879 -18.80 -21.49 -10.32
CA ALA A 879 -20.14 -21.96 -9.97
C ALA A 879 -20.09 -23.26 -9.15
N ALA A 880 -19.23 -24.21 -9.54
CA ALA A 880 -19.06 -25.47 -8.83
C ALA A 880 -18.43 -25.28 -7.44
N THR A 881 -17.47 -24.37 -7.31
CA THR A 881 -16.87 -24.01 -6.02
C THR A 881 -17.85 -23.26 -5.12
N GLY A 882 -18.60 -22.30 -5.66
CA GLY A 882 -19.63 -21.55 -4.93
C GLY A 882 -20.74 -22.44 -4.38
N ALA A 883 -21.20 -23.42 -5.16
CA ALA A 883 -22.15 -24.43 -4.68
C ALA A 883 -21.60 -25.26 -3.50
N GLY A 884 -20.30 -25.52 -3.48
CA GLY A 884 -19.61 -26.13 -2.34
C GLY A 884 -19.56 -25.20 -1.12
N ALA A 885 -19.28 -23.91 -1.32
CA ALA A 885 -19.14 -22.93 -0.24
C ALA A 885 -20.42 -22.75 0.58
N VAL A 886 -21.60 -22.77 -0.08
CA VAL A 886 -22.91 -22.70 0.59
C VAL A 886 -23.06 -23.80 1.65
N ARG A 887 -22.55 -25.01 1.40
CA ARG A 887 -22.58 -26.14 2.36
C ARG A 887 -21.74 -25.90 3.62
N SER A 888 -20.72 -25.04 3.53
CA SER A 888 -19.80 -24.73 4.64
C SER A 888 -20.41 -23.75 5.66
N ILE A 889 -21.60 -23.20 5.36
CA ILE A 889 -22.39 -22.39 6.29
C ILE A 889 -22.94 -23.32 7.40
N ARG A 890 -22.40 -23.19 8.61
CA ARG A 890 -22.76 -24.03 9.77
C ARG A 890 -24.26 -24.00 10.14
N LYS A 891 -25.03 -22.99 9.70
CA LYS A 891 -26.46 -22.80 10.00
C LYS A 891 -27.37 -22.89 8.75
N LEU A 892 -27.18 -23.89 7.90
CA LEU A 892 -28.15 -24.18 6.83
C LEU A 892 -29.43 -24.83 7.41
N PRO A 893 -30.65 -24.33 7.07
CA PRO A 893 -31.90 -24.98 7.41
C PRO A 893 -31.93 -26.44 6.91
N ALA A 894 -32.44 -27.38 7.71
CA ALA A 894 -32.43 -28.81 7.37
C ALA A 894 -33.08 -29.12 6.01
N ALA A 895 -34.09 -28.34 5.62
CA ALA A 895 -34.80 -28.46 4.35
C ALA A 895 -33.95 -28.08 3.11
N ALA A 896 -32.93 -27.23 3.24
CA ALA A 896 -32.10 -26.77 2.12
C ALA A 896 -30.89 -27.67 1.85
N ARG A 897 -30.49 -28.51 2.81
CA ARG A 897 -29.32 -29.40 2.71
C ARG A 897 -29.35 -30.35 1.50
N PRO A 898 -30.45 -31.10 1.22
CA PRO A 898 -30.47 -32.01 0.06
C PRO A 898 -30.38 -31.26 -1.27
N LEU A 899 -31.00 -30.08 -1.37
CA LEU A 899 -30.99 -29.26 -2.58
C LEU A 899 -29.59 -28.72 -2.91
N VAL A 900 -28.82 -28.30 -1.90
CA VAL A 900 -27.43 -27.86 -2.06
C VAL A 900 -26.51 -29.01 -2.47
N VAL A 901 -26.72 -30.23 -1.94
CA VAL A 901 -25.94 -31.43 -2.34
C VAL A 901 -26.16 -31.76 -3.80
N ILE A 902 -27.40 -31.67 -4.27
CA ILE A 902 -27.77 -31.90 -5.68
C ILE A 902 -27.16 -30.82 -6.59
N VAL A 903 -27.32 -29.54 -6.26
CA VAL A 903 -26.73 -28.42 -7.03
C VAL A 903 -25.21 -28.57 -7.15
N ARG A 904 -24.53 -29.02 -6.09
CA ARG A 904 -23.09 -29.29 -6.13
C ARG A 904 -22.75 -30.47 -7.04
N ALA A 905 -23.47 -31.58 -6.96
CA ALA A 905 -23.23 -32.74 -7.83
C ALA A 905 -23.41 -32.38 -9.32
N LEU A 906 -24.42 -31.56 -9.62
CA LEU A 906 -24.67 -31.01 -10.95
C LEU A 906 -23.55 -30.09 -11.41
N ALA A 907 -23.16 -29.13 -10.57
CA ALA A 907 -22.09 -28.19 -10.92
C ALA A 907 -20.73 -28.91 -11.07
N LEU A 908 -20.46 -29.95 -10.27
CA LEU A 908 -19.31 -30.83 -10.42
C LEU A 908 -19.35 -31.63 -11.72
N ALA A 909 -20.50 -32.17 -12.12
CA ALA A 909 -20.65 -32.89 -13.37
C ALA A 909 -20.42 -31.95 -14.58
N VAL A 910 -20.99 -30.75 -14.55
CA VAL A 910 -20.77 -29.71 -15.57
C VAL A 910 -19.29 -29.29 -15.61
N TYR A 911 -18.66 -29.03 -14.47
CA TYR A 911 -17.24 -28.69 -14.41
C TYR A 911 -16.34 -29.82 -14.93
N GLN A 912 -16.58 -31.07 -14.52
CA GLN A 912 -15.84 -32.24 -15.03
C GLN A 912 -16.01 -32.41 -16.53
N PHE A 913 -17.22 -32.15 -17.03
CA PHE A 913 -17.51 -32.21 -18.45
C PHE A 913 -16.80 -31.11 -19.25
N VAL A 914 -16.87 -29.86 -18.80
CA VAL A 914 -16.21 -28.70 -19.44
C VAL A 914 -14.68 -28.85 -19.39
N SER A 915 -14.12 -29.32 -18.27
CA SER A 915 -12.68 -29.57 -18.15
C SER A 915 -12.18 -30.76 -18.98
N TRP A 916 -13.04 -31.73 -19.30
CA TRP A 916 -12.72 -32.88 -20.16
C TRP A 916 -12.93 -32.61 -21.66
N ALA A 917 -13.88 -31.75 -22.02
CA ALA A 917 -14.26 -31.51 -23.42
C ALA A 917 -13.25 -30.59 -24.16
N ARG A 918 -12.19 -31.20 -24.69
CA ARG A 918 -11.11 -30.51 -25.44
C ARG A 918 -11.46 -30.08 -26.88
N SER A 919 -12.70 -30.26 -27.34
CA SER A 919 -13.14 -29.76 -28.67
C SER A 919 -14.64 -29.46 -28.70
N THR A 920 -15.04 -28.54 -29.58
CA THR A 920 -16.43 -28.14 -29.83
C THR A 920 -17.34 -29.31 -30.25
N VAL A 921 -16.80 -30.40 -30.79
CA VAL A 921 -17.57 -31.61 -31.18
C VAL A 921 -17.84 -32.54 -29.98
N ARG A 922 -16.98 -32.54 -28.96
CA ARG A 922 -17.19 -33.34 -27.73
C ARG A 922 -18.17 -32.69 -26.76
N LEU A 923 -18.28 -31.36 -26.79
CA LEU A 923 -19.31 -30.60 -26.07
C LEU A 923 -20.75 -30.98 -26.50
N THR A 924 -20.99 -31.26 -27.78
CA THR A 924 -22.32 -31.67 -28.28
C THR A 924 -22.69 -33.09 -27.91
N ILE A 925 -21.73 -34.02 -27.99
CA ILE A 925 -21.96 -35.42 -27.62
C ILE A 925 -22.26 -35.53 -26.12
N GLY A 926 -21.57 -34.76 -25.28
CA GLY A 926 -21.84 -34.79 -23.85
C GLY A 926 -23.01 -33.93 -23.38
N ALA A 927 -23.41 -32.87 -24.11
CA ALA A 927 -24.71 -32.23 -23.89
C ALA A 927 -25.87 -33.22 -24.15
N ALA A 928 -25.74 -34.08 -25.17
CA ALA A 928 -26.70 -35.16 -25.43
C ALA A 928 -26.69 -36.23 -24.32
N LEU A 929 -25.52 -36.58 -23.77
CA LEU A 929 -25.42 -37.50 -22.62
C LEU A 929 -25.99 -36.90 -21.32
N LEU A 930 -25.77 -35.61 -21.06
CA LEU A 930 -26.35 -34.87 -19.93
C LEU A 930 -27.88 -34.74 -20.07
N LEU A 931 -28.38 -34.56 -21.29
CA LEU A 931 -29.81 -34.59 -21.60
C LEU A 931 -30.39 -35.98 -21.32
N MET A 932 -29.73 -37.06 -21.78
CA MET A 932 -30.15 -38.44 -21.49
C MET A 932 -30.11 -38.77 -20.00
N LEU A 933 -29.10 -38.29 -19.28
CA LEU A 933 -28.98 -38.47 -17.83
C LEU A 933 -30.06 -37.67 -17.08
N GLY A 934 -30.34 -36.44 -17.51
CA GLY A 934 -31.42 -35.61 -16.97
C GLY A 934 -32.79 -36.24 -17.15
N VAL A 935 -33.06 -36.81 -18.34
CA VAL A 935 -34.29 -37.54 -18.63
C VAL A 935 -34.38 -38.83 -17.80
N ALA A 936 -33.29 -39.57 -17.62
CA ALA A 936 -33.27 -40.79 -16.79
C ALA A 936 -33.55 -40.49 -15.31
N VAL A 937 -33.00 -39.40 -14.76
CA VAL A 937 -33.25 -38.95 -13.38
C VAL A 937 -34.66 -38.36 -13.21
N ALA A 938 -35.24 -37.77 -14.27
CA ALA A 938 -36.61 -37.27 -14.26
C ALA A 938 -37.67 -38.38 -14.15
N LEU A 939 -37.30 -39.63 -14.47
CA LEU A 939 -38.19 -40.81 -14.44
C LEU A 939 -38.24 -41.51 -13.07
N GLU A 940 -37.45 -41.07 -12.08
CA GLU A 940 -37.54 -41.61 -10.72
C GLU A 940 -38.67 -40.93 -9.90
N PRO A 941 -39.47 -41.68 -9.12
CA PRO A 941 -40.67 -41.19 -8.45
C PRO A 941 -40.42 -40.35 -7.17
N THR A 942 -39.19 -39.87 -6.93
CA THR A 942 -38.86 -39.05 -5.75
C THR A 942 -38.72 -37.56 -6.11
N THR A 943 -38.43 -36.70 -5.13
CA THR A 943 -38.20 -35.25 -5.31
C THR A 943 -37.05 -34.90 -6.28
N SER A 944 -36.33 -35.90 -6.79
CA SER A 944 -35.34 -35.82 -7.88
C SER A 944 -35.94 -35.55 -9.27
N GLY A 945 -37.24 -35.77 -9.49
CA GLY A 945 -37.89 -35.60 -10.80
C GLY A 945 -37.82 -34.17 -11.36
N VAL A 946 -38.03 -33.16 -10.52
CA VAL A 946 -37.94 -31.73 -10.90
C VAL A 946 -36.52 -31.34 -11.32
N VAL A 947 -35.52 -31.98 -10.72
CA VAL A 947 -34.10 -31.75 -10.99
C VAL A 947 -33.70 -32.36 -12.34
N GLY A 948 -34.21 -33.56 -12.67
CA GLY A 948 -34.02 -34.17 -13.98
C GLY A 948 -34.60 -33.32 -15.12
N VAL A 949 -35.75 -32.68 -14.87
CA VAL A 949 -36.36 -31.73 -15.83
C VAL A 949 -35.52 -30.47 -16.01
N ILE A 950 -35.00 -29.87 -14.93
CA ILE A 950 -34.11 -28.69 -15.03
C ILE A 950 -32.82 -29.03 -15.79
N LEU A 951 -32.25 -30.21 -15.55
CA LEU A 951 -31.09 -30.75 -16.30
C LEU A 951 -31.38 -30.90 -17.79
N ALA A 952 -32.53 -31.49 -18.14
CA ALA A 952 -32.95 -31.70 -19.52
C ALA A 952 -33.24 -30.36 -20.22
N VAL A 953 -33.81 -29.38 -19.52
CA VAL A 953 -34.06 -28.03 -20.04
C VAL A 953 -32.77 -27.26 -20.25
N ALA A 954 -31.82 -27.31 -19.30
CA ALA A 954 -30.52 -26.64 -19.43
C ALA A 954 -29.66 -27.27 -20.55
N ALA A 955 -29.63 -28.60 -20.64
CA ALA A 955 -28.94 -29.30 -21.73
C ALA A 955 -29.63 -29.06 -23.08
N GLY A 956 -30.96 -29.03 -23.12
CA GLY A 956 -31.75 -28.67 -24.31
C GLY A 956 -31.49 -27.23 -24.76
N TYR A 957 -31.42 -26.28 -23.82
CA TYR A 957 -31.09 -24.88 -24.10
C TYR A 957 -29.68 -24.75 -24.70
N LEU A 958 -28.69 -25.47 -24.19
CA LEU A 958 -27.33 -25.48 -24.74
C LEU A 958 -27.27 -26.07 -26.16
N ILE A 959 -28.10 -27.08 -26.46
CA ILE A 959 -28.22 -27.69 -27.79
C ILE A 959 -28.94 -26.74 -28.77
N VAL A 960 -30.04 -26.12 -28.36
CA VAL A 960 -30.81 -25.14 -29.16
C VAL A 960 -29.99 -23.88 -29.45
N ARG A 961 -29.27 -23.36 -28.45
CA ARG A 961 -28.40 -22.19 -28.61
C ARG A 961 -27.27 -22.45 -29.61
N ARG A 962 -26.80 -23.70 -29.74
CA ARG A 962 -25.81 -24.09 -30.75
C ARG A 962 -26.43 -24.30 -32.13
N ALA A 963 -27.63 -24.88 -32.21
CA ALA A 963 -28.37 -25.00 -33.46
C ALA A 963 -28.63 -23.61 -34.08
N TRP A 964 -28.95 -22.62 -33.25
CA TRP A 964 -29.09 -21.21 -33.60
C TRP A 964 -27.87 -20.61 -34.31
N TRP A 965 -26.66 -21.04 -33.95
CA TRP A 965 -25.41 -20.52 -34.52
C TRP A 965 -24.87 -21.32 -35.71
N SER A 966 -25.42 -22.50 -36.02
CA SER A 966 -24.83 -23.41 -37.02
C SER A 966 -25.73 -23.75 -38.22
N SER A 967 -27.07 -23.71 -38.09
CA SER A 967 -28.00 -23.86 -39.23
C SER A 967 -29.47 -23.62 -38.84
N ASN A 968 -30.17 -22.76 -39.56
CA ASN A 968 -31.62 -22.52 -39.39
C ASN A 968 -32.50 -23.76 -39.63
N ALA A 969 -32.00 -24.77 -40.36
CA ALA A 969 -32.76 -25.98 -40.68
C ALA A 969 -32.89 -26.96 -39.49
N LEU A 970 -31.88 -26.99 -38.60
CA LEU A 970 -31.87 -27.84 -37.41
C LEU A 970 -32.83 -27.35 -36.32
N LEU A 971 -33.10 -26.04 -36.32
CA LEU A 971 -34.04 -25.37 -35.40
C LEU A 971 -35.49 -25.84 -35.62
N TRP A 972 -35.90 -26.03 -36.87
CA TRP A 972 -37.25 -26.51 -37.22
C TRP A 972 -37.50 -27.99 -36.90
N VAL A 973 -36.43 -28.77 -36.69
CA VAL A 973 -36.53 -30.19 -36.32
C VAL A 973 -36.49 -30.38 -34.80
N LEU A 974 -35.69 -29.61 -34.08
CA LEU A 974 -35.46 -29.80 -32.64
C LEU A 974 -36.49 -29.09 -31.75
N LEU A 975 -37.04 -27.96 -32.18
CA LEU A 975 -38.04 -27.20 -31.42
C LEU A 975 -39.35 -27.98 -31.20
N PRO A 976 -39.92 -28.67 -32.22
CA PRO A 976 -41.13 -29.47 -32.03
C PRO A 976 -40.90 -30.69 -31.14
N SER A 977 -39.75 -31.37 -31.28
CA SER A 977 -39.40 -32.53 -30.44
C SER A 977 -39.20 -32.13 -28.97
N PHE A 978 -38.66 -30.95 -28.70
CA PHE A 978 -38.53 -30.41 -27.35
C PHE A 978 -39.89 -30.02 -26.75
N LEU A 979 -40.78 -29.39 -27.54
CA LEU A 979 -42.15 -29.06 -27.10
C LEU A 979 -43.01 -30.31 -26.85
N VAL A 980 -42.86 -31.35 -27.68
CA VAL A 980 -43.54 -32.64 -27.49
C VAL A 980 -43.00 -33.36 -26.26
N GLY A 981 -41.68 -33.35 -26.03
CA GLY A 981 -41.06 -33.91 -24.84
C GLY A 981 -41.51 -33.20 -23.56
N ALA A 982 -41.52 -31.87 -23.56
CA ALA A 982 -42.01 -31.04 -22.46
C ALA A 982 -43.50 -31.28 -22.16
N GLY A 983 -44.33 -31.37 -23.20
CA GLY A 983 -45.76 -31.69 -23.09
C GLY A 983 -46.01 -33.08 -22.52
N LEU A 984 -45.22 -34.09 -22.92
CA LEU A 984 -45.29 -35.45 -22.38
C LEU A 984 -44.93 -35.48 -20.90
N SER A 985 -43.87 -34.77 -20.51
CA SER A 985 -43.44 -34.71 -19.10
C SER A 985 -44.47 -34.01 -18.21
N VAL A 986 -45.12 -32.94 -18.68
CA VAL A 986 -46.21 -32.27 -17.93
C VAL A 986 -47.43 -33.18 -17.78
N ALA A 987 -47.79 -33.93 -18.83
CA ALA A 987 -48.92 -34.87 -18.79
C ALA A 987 -48.65 -36.07 -17.85
N ILE A 988 -47.41 -36.59 -17.84
CA ILE A 988 -47.00 -37.67 -16.94
C ILE A 988 -46.93 -37.19 -15.49
N GLN A 989 -46.47 -35.95 -15.26
CA GLN A 989 -46.40 -35.35 -13.94
C GLN A 989 -47.80 -35.07 -13.36
N GLN A 990 -48.77 -34.65 -14.18
CA GLN A 990 -50.16 -34.51 -13.75
C GLN A 990 -50.83 -35.87 -13.47
N ALA A 991 -50.48 -36.93 -14.21
CA ALA A 991 -50.96 -38.29 -13.96
C ALA A 991 -50.40 -38.91 -12.67
N LEU A 992 -49.22 -38.48 -12.21
CA LEU A 992 -48.57 -38.95 -10.99
C LEU A 992 -48.99 -38.18 -9.72
N ILE A 993 -49.44 -36.93 -9.85
CA ILE A 993 -49.80 -36.06 -8.72
C ILE A 993 -51.32 -36.06 -8.41
N GLY A 994 -52.17 -36.47 -9.37
CA GLY A 994 -53.63 -36.48 -9.22
C GLY A 994 -54.22 -37.76 -8.62
N GLY A 995 -54.26 -37.85 -7.29
CA GLY A 995 -55.12 -38.80 -6.58
C GLY A 995 -56.55 -38.28 -6.46
N GLY A 996 -57.45 -38.73 -7.34
CA GLY A 996 -58.90 -38.66 -7.15
C GLY A 996 -59.66 -37.66 -8.04
N ALA A 997 -60.17 -38.14 -9.19
CA ALA A 997 -61.49 -37.85 -9.76
C ALA A 997 -61.56 -38.46 -11.18
N ASP A 998 -62.65 -39.14 -11.48
CA ASP A 998 -62.92 -39.87 -12.73
C ASP A 998 -62.56 -39.09 -14.01
N TRP A 999 -61.59 -39.60 -14.77
CA TRP A 999 -61.30 -39.14 -16.14
C TRP A 999 -61.59 -40.26 -17.14
N PRO A 1000 -62.47 -40.07 -18.14
CA PRO A 1000 -62.98 -41.17 -18.94
C PRO A 1000 -61.96 -41.64 -19.99
N HIS A 1001 -61.99 -42.94 -20.22
CA HIS A 1001 -61.37 -43.72 -21.30
C HIS A 1001 -61.36 -43.00 -22.65
N SER A 1002 -60.33 -42.21 -22.93
CA SER A 1002 -60.02 -41.79 -24.29
C SER A 1002 -58.55 -42.07 -24.59
N GLN A 1003 -58.33 -42.97 -25.55
CA GLN A 1003 -57.02 -43.36 -26.09
C GLN A 1003 -56.37 -42.24 -26.93
N TRP A 1004 -56.52 -40.97 -26.52
CA TRP A 1004 -56.00 -39.82 -27.26
C TRP A 1004 -54.47 -39.75 -27.21
N TRP A 1005 -53.85 -40.26 -26.14
CA TRP A 1005 -52.40 -40.35 -25.98
C TRP A 1005 -51.75 -41.37 -26.93
N ILE A 1006 -52.46 -42.44 -27.31
CA ILE A 1006 -51.99 -43.39 -28.33
C ILE A 1006 -51.94 -42.70 -29.72
N ARG A 1007 -52.90 -41.81 -30.01
CA ARG A 1007 -52.90 -41.03 -31.25
C ARG A 1007 -51.77 -39.99 -31.28
N LEU A 1008 -51.47 -39.36 -30.13
CA LEU A 1008 -50.30 -38.47 -29.99
C LEU A 1008 -48.97 -39.22 -30.10
N ALA A 1009 -48.87 -40.43 -29.56
CA ALA A 1009 -47.69 -41.28 -29.71
C ALA A 1009 -47.48 -41.75 -31.16
N ILE A 1010 -48.57 -42.05 -31.89
CA ILE A 1010 -48.54 -42.38 -33.32
C ILE A 1010 -48.12 -41.16 -34.15
N VAL A 1011 -48.65 -39.96 -33.86
CA VAL A 1011 -48.25 -38.70 -34.54
C VAL A 1011 -46.79 -38.35 -34.23
N GLY A 1012 -46.34 -38.50 -32.98
CA GLY A 1012 -44.95 -38.34 -32.59
C GLY A 1012 -44.01 -39.34 -33.27
N GLY A 1013 -44.45 -40.60 -33.42
CA GLY A 1013 -43.73 -41.62 -34.17
C GLY A 1013 -43.62 -41.32 -35.67
N ILE A 1014 -44.70 -40.81 -36.29
CA ILE A 1014 -44.71 -40.41 -37.71
C ILE A 1014 -43.77 -39.21 -37.94
N VAL A 1015 -43.77 -38.22 -37.05
CA VAL A 1015 -42.87 -37.06 -37.12
C VAL A 1015 -41.40 -37.48 -36.92
N ALA A 1016 -41.13 -38.43 -36.02
CA ALA A 1016 -39.79 -38.98 -35.81
C ALA A 1016 -39.29 -39.79 -37.02
N VAL A 1017 -40.16 -40.58 -37.68
CA VAL A 1017 -39.82 -41.31 -38.91
C VAL A 1017 -39.60 -40.36 -40.10
N MET A 1018 -40.39 -39.28 -40.21
CA MET A 1018 -40.18 -38.24 -41.22
C MET A 1018 -38.87 -37.46 -40.98
N ALA A 1019 -38.51 -37.20 -39.72
CA ALA A 1019 -37.22 -36.60 -39.35
C ALA A 1019 -36.04 -37.54 -39.69
N LEU A 1020 -36.19 -38.85 -39.51
CA LEU A 1020 -35.16 -39.84 -39.85
C LEU A 1020 -34.96 -39.99 -41.38
N ILE A 1021 -36.04 -39.86 -42.16
CA ILE A 1021 -35.99 -39.87 -43.64
C ILE A 1021 -35.42 -38.55 -44.19
N GLY A 1022 -35.60 -37.42 -43.49
CA GLY A 1022 -35.00 -36.14 -43.86
C GLY A 1022 -33.48 -36.07 -43.67
N VAL A 1023 -32.93 -36.83 -42.71
CA VAL A 1023 -31.49 -36.88 -42.41
C VAL A 1023 -30.70 -37.81 -43.35
N THR A 1024 -31.37 -38.71 -44.09
CA THR A 1024 -30.71 -39.74 -44.93
C THR A 1024 -30.57 -39.40 -46.41
N LYS A 1025 -30.92 -38.19 -46.86
CA LYS A 1025 -30.61 -37.72 -48.22
C LYS A 1025 -29.51 -36.66 -48.20
N PRO A 1026 -28.27 -36.98 -48.64
CA PRO A 1026 -27.26 -35.98 -48.88
C PRO A 1026 -27.48 -35.41 -50.29
N LYS A 1027 -27.92 -34.16 -50.40
CA LYS A 1027 -27.86 -33.34 -51.62
C LYS A 1027 -27.85 -31.87 -51.19
N ARG A 1028 -27.07 -30.96 -51.75
CA ARG A 1028 -25.95 -31.00 -52.70
C ARG A 1028 -25.32 -29.61 -52.62
#